data_AF-A0A7I7ML73-F1
#
_entry.id   AF-A0A7I7ML73-F1
#
_cell.length_a   1.000
_cell.length_b   1.000
_cell.length_c   1.000
_cell.angle_alpha   90.00
_cell.angle_beta   90.00
_cell.angle_gamma   90.00
#
_symmetry.space_group_name_H-M   'P 1'
#
loop_
_entity.id
_entity.type
_entity.pdbx_description
1 polymer ?
#
loop_
_entity_poly.entity_id
_entity_poly.type
_entity_poly.pdbx_seq_one_letter_code
_entity_poly.pdbx_strand_id
1 'polypeptide(L)'
;MAMTFFLVQPDVVASAAGNLVRIRSALNEAAAAASTPTTGLAAAAADEVSAAISRLFGAYGQEFQVLNAQATAFHAEFVRLLNGGAAAYAAAEAANASPMQALLDAVNAPTQTLLGRPLIGDGADGAAGVGSGAGGNGGPGGLLYGNGGNGGVGGPDGGAGGNGGAAGLIGNGGAGGAGGTNGAGIGGAGGIGGAGGLLYGNGGAGGAGGVGSTGVGAGGAGGNALFFGNGGNGGSGPSGGSAGHAGLVYGNGGNAGAGSGLAGADGGLIGNGGAGGSSDSKAGGAGGNALFGNGGDGGSSTAGAGGSGGNTLVGNGGAGGAGGANSLTGTGESGGAGGNVGLWGFGGAGGAGGNGASLLGVGQNGGAGGAGGNAGLLYGNGGAGGTGGNGGDTSVSVVASGSGGNGGAGGNASLFGNGGAGGAGGNGGANTATFFAGGTGAGGAGGHGGVAGLLNGNGGDGGNGGTGGTTAATGIAGGTGGAGGNAGNGFIFGNGGSGGDGGAGGAHTGKGDGGLGGASGNGGNGGLLYGNGGNGGVGGAGGAGSGATGAGGDGTDGGSGGNASLIGNGGNGGAGGAAGPGTPPGAGGKGGMAGAGGLLFGQSGTPGLPGAAALAFPSLSGSVPILGPYENLINNTVTNLQSIGTNWLADPAPFLQQFLANQFGYGQLTLTALTDATRDFAIGLAGIPPSLQAALQALAAGDVSGAVSDVAGAAIRLFVSGLDATDLSNIQLLGPVGDLLPILSIPGSVAQNATNVLMTLTDTNIAFDIPTLSMTFGLPLVMALNALGAPITTAIALADSTTAVISAVQAGNVEAALAAMVGAPANIANGFLNGEATLPLPLPPSLAPIPGVTSLTANVPIGGILSPLRAFTATAVVGGTPITLPLGGTPAGGIVPALLNYAPAELAKAIGA
;
A
#
# COMPACT_ATOMS: atom_id res chain seq x y z
N MET A 1 -36.68 -45.49 4.70
CA MET A 1 -35.37 -45.59 5.38
C MET A 1 -34.49 -44.50 4.83
N ALA A 2 -34.08 -43.55 5.67
CA ALA A 2 -33.08 -42.55 5.28
C ALA A 2 -31.74 -43.25 5.16
N MET A 3 -31.18 -43.32 3.96
CA MET A 3 -29.79 -43.76 3.78
C MET A 3 -28.89 -42.60 4.20
N THR A 4 -28.22 -42.74 5.33
CA THR A 4 -27.12 -41.87 5.72
C THR A 4 -25.94 -42.13 4.78
N PHE A 5 -25.64 -41.20 3.88
CA PHE A 5 -24.44 -41.27 3.05
C PHE A 5 -23.21 -41.04 3.93
N PHE A 6 -22.38 -42.07 4.05
CA PHE A 6 -21.10 -42.00 4.72
C PHE A 6 -20.02 -41.86 3.65
N LEU A 7 -19.39 -40.67 3.56
CA LEU A 7 -18.28 -40.40 2.64
C LEU A 7 -16.97 -40.80 3.31
N VAL A 8 -16.26 -41.77 2.75
CA VAL A 8 -14.89 -42.13 3.14
C VAL A 8 -14.00 -41.84 1.95
N GLN A 9 -12.88 -41.15 2.15
CA GLN A 9 -11.85 -40.95 1.13
C GLN A 9 -10.74 -42.00 1.33
N PRO A 10 -10.63 -43.04 0.48
CA PRO A 10 -9.66 -44.13 0.67
C PRO A 10 -8.21 -43.65 0.72
N ASP A 11 -7.86 -42.60 -0.04
CA ASP A 11 -6.51 -42.02 -0.08
C ASP A 11 -6.08 -41.40 1.25
N VAL A 12 -7.00 -40.75 1.97
CA VAL A 12 -6.74 -40.15 3.28
C VAL A 12 -6.48 -41.24 4.32
N VAL A 13 -7.22 -42.35 4.23
CA VAL A 13 -7.08 -43.50 5.13
C VAL A 13 -5.77 -44.26 4.90
N ALA A 14 -5.37 -44.46 3.64
CA ALA A 14 -4.09 -45.06 3.27
C ALA A 14 -2.88 -44.20 3.71
N SER A 15 -2.98 -42.88 3.54
CA SER A 15 -1.97 -41.93 4.03
C SER A 15 -1.83 -41.96 5.55
N ALA A 16 -2.96 -41.99 6.28
CA ALA A 16 -2.97 -42.13 7.73
C ALA A 16 -2.33 -43.45 8.21
N ALA A 17 -2.59 -44.58 7.52
CA ALA A 17 -1.93 -45.85 7.79
C ALA A 17 -0.40 -45.77 7.60
N GLY A 18 0.07 -45.09 6.55
CA GLY A 18 1.50 -44.82 6.32
C GLY A 18 2.14 -43.96 7.42
N ASN A 19 1.43 -42.92 7.88
CA ASN A 19 1.86 -42.10 9.02
C ASN A 19 2.02 -42.92 10.31
N LEU A 20 1.07 -43.80 10.59
CA LEU A 20 1.10 -44.67 11.77
C LEU A 20 2.28 -45.64 11.73
N VAL A 21 2.63 -46.18 10.55
CA VAL A 21 3.83 -47.02 10.39
C VAL A 21 5.10 -46.23 10.71
N ARG A 22 5.21 -44.99 10.22
CA ARG A 22 6.38 -44.13 10.51
C ARG A 22 6.53 -43.82 11.99
N ILE A 23 5.43 -43.47 12.67
CA ILE A 23 5.42 -43.22 14.12
C ILE A 23 5.90 -44.48 14.87
N ARG A 24 5.43 -45.68 14.48
CA ARG A 24 5.85 -46.92 15.13
C ARG A 24 7.31 -47.26 14.88
N SER A 25 7.83 -46.99 13.68
CA SER A 25 9.25 -47.16 13.37
C SER A 25 10.12 -46.31 14.30
N ALA A 26 9.78 -45.03 14.45
CA ALA A 26 10.50 -44.12 15.35
C ALA A 26 10.42 -44.56 16.82
N LEU A 27 9.26 -45.03 17.28
CA LEU A 27 9.08 -45.55 18.64
C LEU A 27 9.88 -46.84 18.90
N ASN A 28 9.95 -47.75 17.92
CA ASN A 28 10.75 -48.97 18.05
C ASN A 28 12.25 -48.65 18.09
N GLU A 29 12.72 -47.71 17.27
CA GLU A 29 14.12 -47.24 17.27
C GLU A 29 14.48 -46.59 18.61
N ALA A 30 13.61 -45.70 19.12
CA ALA A 30 13.80 -45.07 20.43
C ALA A 30 13.77 -46.07 21.59
N ALA A 31 12.85 -47.04 21.57
CA ALA A 31 12.76 -48.08 22.59
C ALA A 31 13.96 -49.04 22.56
N ALA A 32 14.49 -49.33 21.36
CA ALA A 32 15.71 -50.11 21.19
C ALA A 32 16.94 -49.36 21.73
N ALA A 33 17.07 -48.06 21.41
CA ALA A 33 18.15 -47.21 21.90
C ALA A 33 18.11 -47.04 23.44
N ALA A 34 16.91 -46.97 24.03
CA ALA A 34 16.72 -46.87 25.47
C ALA A 34 16.90 -48.20 26.22
N SER A 35 16.97 -49.35 25.52
CA SER A 35 17.02 -50.67 26.14
C SER A 35 18.24 -50.83 27.06
N THR A 36 19.44 -50.65 26.53
CA THR A 36 20.70 -50.80 27.29
C THR A 36 20.82 -49.87 28.51
N PRO A 37 20.58 -48.54 28.39
CA PRO A 37 20.70 -47.64 29.54
C PRO A 37 19.61 -47.82 30.60
N THR A 38 18.44 -48.38 30.26
CA THR A 38 17.35 -48.59 31.24
C THR A 38 17.41 -49.95 31.92
N THR A 39 17.96 -50.98 31.26
CA THR A 39 18.11 -52.32 31.87
C THR A 39 19.50 -52.55 32.48
N GLY A 40 20.49 -51.73 32.14
CA GLY A 40 21.90 -51.89 32.54
C GLY A 40 22.40 -50.90 33.60
N LEU A 41 21.51 -50.32 34.42
CA LEU A 41 21.89 -49.37 35.47
C LEU A 41 22.82 -50.02 36.51
N ALA A 42 24.04 -49.49 36.61
CA ALA A 42 24.99 -49.89 37.65
C ALA A 42 24.60 -49.30 39.01
N ALA A 43 24.88 -50.02 40.10
CA ALA A 43 24.72 -49.50 41.45
C ALA A 43 25.67 -48.30 41.67
N ALA A 44 25.16 -47.20 42.21
CA ALA A 44 25.93 -45.97 42.42
C ALA A 44 27.05 -46.11 43.48
N ALA A 45 26.88 -47.04 44.41
CA ALA A 45 27.88 -47.46 45.40
C ALA A 45 27.70 -48.95 45.75
N ALA A 46 28.66 -49.53 46.48
CA ALA A 46 28.67 -50.95 46.85
C ALA A 46 27.66 -51.33 47.94
N ASP A 47 26.75 -50.42 48.32
CA ASP A 47 25.73 -50.67 49.34
C ASP A 47 24.50 -51.39 48.77
N GLU A 48 23.80 -52.10 49.66
CA GLU A 48 22.64 -52.92 49.31
C GLU A 48 21.44 -52.09 48.80
N VAL A 49 21.33 -50.82 49.21
CA VAL A 49 20.25 -49.92 48.76
C VAL A 49 20.47 -49.53 47.30
N SER A 50 21.70 -49.14 46.93
CA SER A 50 22.10 -48.87 45.55
C SER A 50 21.95 -50.11 44.65
N ALA A 51 22.26 -51.31 45.16
CA ALA A 51 22.07 -52.58 44.46
C ALA A 51 20.59 -53.00 44.33
N ALA A 52 19.73 -52.63 45.29
CA ALA A 52 18.28 -52.86 45.21
C ALA A 52 17.60 -51.89 44.24
N ILE A 53 18.00 -50.62 44.25
CA ILE A 53 17.47 -49.58 43.36
C ILE A 53 17.83 -49.86 41.89
N SER A 54 19.09 -50.22 41.59
CA SER A 54 19.50 -50.62 40.23
C SER A 54 18.74 -51.84 39.70
N ARG A 55 18.49 -52.84 40.55
CA ARG A 55 17.65 -54.00 40.19
C ARG A 55 16.19 -53.62 39.94
N LEU A 56 15.61 -52.73 40.75
CA LEU A 56 14.23 -52.27 40.54
C LEU A 56 14.08 -51.56 39.19
N PHE A 57 14.99 -50.62 38.89
CA PHE A 57 14.97 -49.93 37.60
C PHE A 57 15.27 -50.87 36.42
N GLY A 58 16.17 -51.84 36.60
CA GLY A 58 16.45 -52.86 35.59
C GLY A 58 15.25 -53.76 35.30
N ALA A 59 14.50 -54.18 36.33
CA ALA A 59 13.27 -54.96 36.18
C ALA A 59 12.17 -54.15 35.49
N TYR A 60 11.98 -52.90 35.89
CA TYR A 60 11.02 -51.99 35.26
C TYR A 60 11.36 -51.73 33.77
N GLY A 61 12.65 -51.60 33.45
CA GLY A 61 13.12 -51.50 32.07
C GLY A 61 12.77 -52.74 31.23
N GLN A 62 12.83 -53.95 31.79
CA GLN A 62 12.42 -55.17 31.09
C GLN A 62 10.90 -55.26 30.90
N GLU A 63 10.11 -54.90 31.90
CA GLU A 63 8.64 -54.85 31.80
C GLU A 63 8.19 -53.86 30.71
N PHE A 64 8.84 -52.69 30.64
CA PHE A 64 8.60 -51.71 29.58
C PHE A 64 8.86 -52.29 28.18
N GLN A 65 9.92 -53.10 28.00
CA GLN A 65 10.22 -53.73 26.71
C GLN A 65 9.16 -54.77 26.32
N VAL A 66 8.64 -55.54 27.27
CA VAL A 66 7.55 -56.52 27.03
C VAL A 66 6.26 -55.80 26.64
N LEU A 67 5.90 -54.73 27.34
CA LEU A 67 4.73 -53.90 27.01
C LEU A 67 4.88 -53.27 25.62
N ASN A 68 6.08 -52.77 25.30
CA ASN A 68 6.34 -52.18 23.99
C ASN A 68 6.23 -53.22 22.86
N ALA A 69 6.64 -54.48 23.08
CA ALA A 69 6.43 -55.55 22.11
C ALA A 69 4.94 -55.85 21.86
N GLN A 70 4.11 -55.85 22.92
CA GLN A 70 2.66 -56.02 22.80
C GLN A 70 2.01 -54.85 22.04
N ALA A 71 2.43 -53.61 22.32
CA ALA A 71 1.97 -52.43 21.59
C ALA A 71 2.35 -52.47 20.10
N THR A 72 3.53 -53.05 19.75
CA THR A 72 3.90 -53.26 18.34
C THR A 72 2.92 -54.19 17.64
N ALA A 73 2.56 -55.31 18.27
CA ALA A 73 1.64 -56.28 17.67
C ALA A 73 0.24 -55.68 17.46
N PHE A 74 -0.28 -54.96 18.45
CA PHE A 74 -1.56 -54.26 18.34
C PHE A 74 -1.55 -53.22 17.20
N HIS A 75 -0.49 -52.40 17.13
CA HIS A 75 -0.37 -51.35 16.12
C HIS A 75 -0.27 -51.93 14.70
N ALA A 76 0.45 -53.03 14.53
CA ALA A 76 0.55 -53.73 13.25
C ALA A 76 -0.83 -54.23 12.77
N GLU A 77 -1.62 -54.80 13.69
CA GLU A 77 -2.97 -55.27 13.39
C GLU A 77 -3.94 -54.13 13.07
N PHE A 78 -3.84 -53.01 13.81
CA PHE A 78 -4.62 -51.80 13.55
C PHE A 78 -4.35 -51.23 12.14
N VAL A 79 -3.08 -51.10 11.76
CA VAL A 79 -2.67 -50.65 10.42
C VAL A 79 -3.13 -51.63 9.34
N ARG A 80 -3.05 -52.94 9.59
CA ARG A 80 -3.53 -53.98 8.67
C ARG A 80 -5.03 -53.85 8.43
N LEU A 81 -5.81 -53.63 9.48
CA LEU A 81 -7.26 -53.48 9.39
C LEU A 81 -7.65 -52.17 8.68
N LEU A 82 -6.91 -51.09 8.93
CA LEU A 82 -7.11 -49.79 8.29
C LEU A 82 -6.85 -49.85 6.77
N ASN A 83 -5.75 -50.49 6.36
CA ASN A 83 -5.45 -50.75 4.94
C ASN A 83 -6.49 -51.67 4.29
N GLY A 84 -6.95 -52.71 5.01
CA GLY A 84 -8.01 -53.60 4.55
C GLY A 84 -9.35 -52.89 4.34
N GLY A 85 -9.70 -51.96 5.22
CA GLY A 85 -10.89 -51.11 5.08
C GLY A 85 -10.81 -50.21 3.85
N ALA A 86 -9.70 -49.50 3.64
CA ALA A 86 -9.50 -48.64 2.46
C ALA A 86 -9.59 -49.44 1.14
N ALA A 87 -8.99 -50.63 1.09
CA ALA A 87 -9.07 -51.52 -0.07
C ALA A 87 -10.49 -52.01 -0.36
N ALA A 88 -11.29 -52.29 0.67
CA ALA A 88 -12.68 -52.71 0.51
C ALA A 88 -13.57 -51.60 -0.08
N TYR A 89 -13.36 -50.34 0.33
CA TYR A 89 -14.07 -49.20 -0.26
C TYR A 89 -13.66 -48.94 -1.71
N ALA A 90 -12.35 -48.96 -2.02
CA ALA A 90 -11.85 -48.82 -3.39
C ALA A 90 -12.36 -49.96 -4.32
N ALA A 91 -12.41 -51.19 -3.81
CA ALA A 91 -12.95 -52.34 -4.56
C ALA A 91 -14.47 -52.22 -4.79
N ALA A 92 -15.21 -51.69 -3.82
CA ALA A 92 -16.64 -51.43 -3.97
C ALA A 92 -16.92 -50.35 -5.04
N GLU A 93 -16.10 -49.30 -5.08
CA GLU A 93 -16.16 -48.27 -6.13
C GLU A 93 -15.85 -48.85 -7.51
N ALA A 94 -14.79 -49.66 -7.64
CA ALA A 94 -14.42 -50.33 -8.89
C ALA A 94 -15.51 -51.32 -9.36
N ALA A 95 -16.09 -52.09 -8.44
CA ALA A 95 -17.17 -53.03 -8.74
C ALA A 95 -18.43 -52.30 -9.23
N ASN A 96 -18.75 -51.14 -8.64
CA ASN A 96 -19.89 -50.32 -9.06
C ASN A 96 -19.64 -49.55 -10.38
N ALA A 97 -18.38 -49.32 -10.77
CA ALA A 97 -18.02 -48.73 -12.07
C ALA A 97 -18.04 -49.76 -13.22
N SER A 98 -17.76 -51.04 -12.94
CA SER A 98 -17.62 -52.11 -13.94
C SER A 98 -18.79 -52.28 -14.93
N PRO A 99 -20.08 -52.18 -14.53
CA PRO A 99 -21.20 -52.33 -15.46
C PRO A 99 -21.37 -51.11 -16.39
N MET A 100 -20.99 -49.92 -15.91
CA MET A 100 -21.02 -48.70 -16.73
C MET A 100 -19.88 -48.71 -17.77
N GLN A 101 -18.71 -49.24 -17.41
CA GLN A 101 -17.60 -49.40 -18.35
C GLN A 101 -17.96 -50.37 -19.49
N ALA A 102 -18.58 -51.52 -19.17
CA ALA A 102 -19.00 -52.48 -20.19
C ALA A 102 -20.02 -51.89 -21.19
N LEU A 103 -20.93 -51.03 -20.72
CA LEU A 103 -21.87 -50.32 -21.59
C LEU A 103 -21.18 -49.29 -22.48
N LEU A 104 -20.23 -48.52 -21.92
CA LEU A 104 -19.41 -47.57 -22.68
C LEU A 104 -18.61 -48.27 -23.78
N ASP A 105 -17.99 -49.40 -23.46
CA ASP A 105 -17.23 -50.19 -24.43
C ASP A 105 -18.14 -50.71 -25.57
N ALA A 106 -19.35 -51.17 -25.24
CA ALA A 106 -20.33 -51.60 -26.23
C ALA A 106 -20.82 -50.46 -27.14
N VAL A 107 -21.05 -49.27 -26.59
CA VAL A 107 -21.44 -48.06 -27.34
C VAL A 107 -20.29 -47.58 -28.24
N ASN A 108 -19.05 -47.70 -27.77
CA ASN A 108 -17.87 -47.23 -28.49
C ASN A 108 -17.31 -48.24 -29.51
N ALA A 109 -17.59 -49.54 -29.37
CA ALA A 109 -17.03 -50.59 -30.23
C ALA A 109 -17.21 -50.34 -31.74
N PRO A 110 -18.37 -49.87 -32.24
CA PRO A 110 -18.54 -49.59 -33.66
C PRO A 110 -17.62 -48.48 -34.17
N THR A 111 -17.53 -47.35 -33.47
CA THR A 111 -16.70 -46.22 -33.89
C THR A 111 -15.22 -46.45 -33.66
N GLN A 112 -14.84 -47.17 -32.59
CA GLN A 112 -13.45 -47.56 -32.35
C GLN A 112 -12.95 -48.47 -33.47
N THR A 113 -13.80 -49.38 -33.96
CA THR A 113 -13.46 -50.27 -35.08
C THR A 113 -13.39 -49.51 -36.41
N LEU A 114 -14.33 -48.61 -36.67
CA LEU A 114 -14.49 -47.97 -37.98
C LEU A 114 -13.60 -46.72 -38.16
N LEU A 115 -13.39 -45.96 -37.09
CA LEU A 115 -12.75 -44.64 -37.09
C LEU A 115 -11.54 -44.56 -36.16
N GLY A 116 -11.21 -45.64 -35.44
CA GLY A 116 -10.10 -45.67 -34.49
C GLY A 116 -10.29 -44.73 -33.29
N ARG A 117 -11.54 -44.30 -33.02
CA ARG A 117 -11.88 -43.35 -31.94
C ARG A 117 -13.19 -43.71 -31.26
N PRO A 118 -13.32 -43.50 -29.94
CA PRO A 118 -14.57 -43.72 -29.23
C PRO A 118 -15.64 -42.72 -29.69
N LEU A 119 -16.90 -43.10 -29.59
CA LEU A 119 -18.02 -42.19 -29.86
C LEU A 119 -18.20 -41.23 -28.67
N ILE A 120 -18.12 -41.77 -27.46
CA ILE A 120 -18.28 -41.07 -26.18
C ILE A 120 -17.18 -41.54 -25.22
N GLY A 121 -16.55 -40.60 -24.51
CA GLY A 121 -15.55 -40.88 -23.49
C GLY A 121 -14.33 -39.99 -23.64
N ASP A 122 -13.64 -39.76 -22.53
CA ASP A 122 -12.45 -38.92 -22.51
C ASP A 122 -11.25 -39.64 -23.15
N GLY A 123 -10.31 -38.86 -23.68
CA GLY A 123 -9.06 -39.37 -24.21
C GLY A 123 -8.15 -39.86 -23.10
N ALA A 124 -7.37 -40.90 -23.37
CA ALA A 124 -6.41 -41.42 -22.40
C ALA A 124 -5.29 -40.41 -22.13
N ASP A 125 -4.94 -40.21 -20.86
CA ASP A 125 -3.80 -39.36 -20.50
C ASP A 125 -2.48 -39.99 -20.99
N GLY A 126 -1.56 -39.14 -21.38
CA GLY A 126 -0.22 -39.53 -21.79
C GLY A 126 0.61 -40.01 -20.61
N ALA A 127 1.36 -41.10 -20.81
CA ALA A 127 2.27 -41.62 -19.80
C ALA A 127 3.40 -40.61 -19.49
N ALA A 128 3.85 -40.55 -18.25
CA ALA A 128 5.03 -39.76 -17.89
C ALA A 128 6.28 -40.28 -18.62
N GLY A 129 7.14 -39.36 -19.04
CA GLY A 129 8.45 -39.69 -19.61
C GLY A 129 9.37 -40.32 -18.56
N VAL A 130 10.27 -41.19 -19.00
CA VAL A 130 11.32 -41.80 -18.16
C VAL A 130 12.70 -41.40 -18.68
N GLY A 131 13.62 -41.11 -17.76
CA GLY A 131 14.94 -40.58 -18.10
C GLY A 131 14.85 -39.30 -18.94
N SER A 132 15.54 -39.28 -20.08
CA SER A 132 15.49 -38.18 -21.07
C SER A 132 14.31 -38.27 -22.05
N GLY A 133 13.44 -39.27 -21.91
CA GLY A 133 12.29 -39.47 -22.78
C GLY A 133 11.22 -38.39 -22.62
N ALA A 134 10.56 -38.04 -23.73
CA ALA A 134 9.40 -37.17 -23.69
C ALA A 134 8.21 -37.84 -22.98
N GLY A 135 7.32 -37.02 -22.41
CA GLY A 135 6.01 -37.47 -21.97
C GLY A 135 5.17 -37.93 -23.15
N GLY A 136 4.36 -38.96 -22.94
CA GLY A 136 3.39 -39.44 -23.93
C GLY A 136 2.34 -38.37 -24.22
N ASN A 137 1.86 -38.32 -25.45
CA ASN A 137 0.76 -37.43 -25.81
C ASN A 137 -0.56 -37.96 -25.22
N GLY A 138 -1.46 -37.05 -24.84
CA GLY A 138 -2.84 -37.37 -24.52
C GLY A 138 -3.59 -37.83 -25.78
N GLY A 139 -4.39 -38.88 -25.62
CA GLY A 139 -5.26 -39.39 -26.65
C GLY A 139 -6.42 -38.44 -26.96
N PRO A 140 -6.98 -38.48 -28.18
CA PRO A 140 -8.16 -37.68 -28.51
C PRO A 140 -9.38 -38.15 -27.73
N GLY A 141 -10.26 -37.21 -27.36
CA GLY A 141 -11.58 -37.50 -26.81
C GLY A 141 -12.52 -38.14 -27.83
N GLY A 142 -13.65 -38.66 -27.33
CA GLY A 142 -14.71 -39.26 -28.13
C GLY A 142 -15.29 -38.30 -29.17
N LEU A 143 -15.77 -38.84 -30.29
CA LEU A 143 -16.23 -38.04 -31.44
C LEU A 143 -17.40 -37.10 -31.10
N LEU A 144 -18.35 -37.52 -30.26
CA LEU A 144 -19.52 -36.71 -29.88
C LEU A 144 -19.34 -36.02 -28.54
N TYR A 145 -18.88 -36.76 -27.53
CA TYR A 145 -18.72 -36.24 -26.18
C TYR A 145 -17.48 -36.82 -25.53
N GLY A 146 -16.57 -35.97 -25.06
CA GLY A 146 -15.38 -36.38 -24.35
C GLY A 146 -14.27 -35.35 -24.42
N ASN A 147 -13.62 -35.13 -23.29
CA ASN A 147 -12.43 -34.30 -23.21
C ASN A 147 -11.25 -35.00 -23.88
N GLY A 148 -10.28 -34.24 -24.37
CA GLY A 148 -8.98 -34.82 -24.75
C GLY A 148 -8.17 -35.19 -23.51
N GLY A 149 -7.34 -36.23 -23.62
CA GLY A 149 -6.45 -36.64 -22.53
C GLY A 149 -5.34 -35.63 -22.30
N ASN A 150 -4.84 -35.51 -21.08
CA ASN A 150 -3.71 -34.65 -20.76
C ASN A 150 -2.41 -35.24 -21.33
N GLY A 151 -1.47 -34.38 -21.70
CA GLY A 151 -0.12 -34.79 -22.05
C GLY A 151 0.66 -35.21 -20.81
N GLY A 152 1.45 -36.28 -20.93
CA GLY A 152 2.31 -36.75 -19.86
C GLY A 152 3.44 -35.76 -19.56
N VAL A 153 3.88 -35.70 -18.30
CA VAL A 153 5.04 -34.89 -17.93
C VAL A 153 6.31 -35.43 -18.60
N GLY A 154 7.23 -34.55 -18.98
CA GLY A 154 8.52 -34.92 -19.54
C GLY A 154 9.40 -35.64 -18.52
N GLY A 155 10.26 -36.54 -19.00
CA GLY A 155 11.14 -37.32 -18.13
C GLY A 155 12.14 -36.47 -17.34
N PRO A 156 12.58 -36.93 -16.16
CA PRO A 156 13.34 -36.14 -15.18
C PRO A 156 14.76 -35.75 -15.62
N ASP A 157 15.23 -36.18 -16.80
CA ASP A 157 16.51 -35.79 -17.40
C ASP A 157 16.32 -34.86 -18.62
N GLY A 158 15.37 -33.95 -18.55
CA GLY A 158 15.11 -32.91 -19.56
C GLY A 158 14.19 -33.34 -20.70
N GLY A 159 13.38 -34.38 -20.51
CA GLY A 159 12.40 -34.81 -21.52
C GLY A 159 11.34 -33.74 -21.78
N ALA A 160 10.88 -33.58 -23.02
CA ALA A 160 9.78 -32.67 -23.33
C ALA A 160 8.45 -33.19 -22.74
N GLY A 161 7.55 -32.29 -22.37
CA GLY A 161 6.18 -32.65 -22.01
C GLY A 161 5.38 -33.13 -23.22
N GLY A 162 4.48 -34.08 -23.01
CA GLY A 162 3.59 -34.59 -24.03
C GLY A 162 2.50 -33.59 -24.41
N ASN A 163 2.01 -33.66 -25.64
CA ASN A 163 0.92 -32.79 -26.08
C ASN A 163 -0.42 -33.24 -25.47
N GLY A 164 -1.31 -32.30 -25.17
CA GLY A 164 -2.69 -32.60 -24.81
C GLY A 164 -3.50 -33.08 -26.03
N GLY A 165 -4.43 -34.00 -25.79
CA GLY A 165 -5.34 -34.52 -26.81
C GLY A 165 -6.43 -33.53 -27.18
N ALA A 166 -6.89 -33.56 -28.42
CA ALA A 166 -8.05 -32.78 -28.84
C ALA A 166 -9.37 -33.44 -28.43
N ALA A 167 -10.40 -32.64 -28.14
CA ALA A 167 -11.76 -33.14 -27.96
C ALA A 167 -12.46 -33.44 -29.31
N GLY A 168 -13.67 -34.00 -29.25
CA GLY A 168 -14.55 -34.25 -30.40
C GLY A 168 -15.50 -33.08 -30.69
N LEU A 169 -16.81 -33.36 -30.74
CA LEU A 169 -17.84 -32.33 -30.92
C LEU A 169 -18.08 -31.50 -29.65
N ILE A 170 -18.22 -32.18 -28.51
CA ILE A 170 -18.39 -31.59 -27.18
C ILE A 170 -17.29 -32.12 -26.24
N GLY A 171 -16.57 -31.23 -25.58
CA GLY A 171 -15.52 -31.59 -24.61
C GLY A 171 -14.36 -30.61 -24.65
N ASN A 172 -13.61 -30.53 -23.57
CA ASN A 172 -12.44 -29.66 -23.46
C ASN A 172 -11.20 -30.35 -24.03
N GLY A 173 -10.28 -29.59 -24.61
CA GLY A 173 -8.97 -30.09 -24.97
C GLY A 173 -8.15 -30.45 -23.73
N GLY A 174 -7.34 -31.49 -23.82
CA GLY A 174 -6.45 -31.89 -22.73
C GLY A 174 -5.31 -30.90 -22.53
N ALA A 175 -4.81 -30.76 -21.31
CA ALA A 175 -3.66 -29.90 -21.05
C ALA A 175 -2.37 -30.50 -21.63
N GLY A 176 -1.44 -29.66 -22.06
CA GLY A 176 -0.09 -30.09 -22.40
C GLY A 176 0.70 -30.45 -21.14
N GLY A 177 1.52 -31.50 -21.22
CA GLY A 177 2.38 -31.93 -20.13
C GLY A 177 3.51 -30.93 -19.88
N ALA A 178 3.92 -30.77 -18.62
CA ALA A 178 5.09 -29.96 -18.30
C ALA A 178 6.38 -30.59 -18.83
N GLY A 179 7.35 -29.75 -19.20
CA GLY A 179 8.69 -30.19 -19.51
C GLY A 179 9.41 -30.75 -18.30
N GLY A 180 10.23 -31.77 -18.50
CA GLY A 180 11.01 -32.42 -17.45
C GLY A 180 12.16 -31.54 -16.96
N THR A 181 12.51 -31.67 -15.69
CA THR A 181 13.68 -31.01 -15.11
C THR A 181 14.97 -31.55 -15.73
N ASN A 182 16.08 -30.80 -15.71
CA ASN A 182 17.37 -31.31 -16.18
C ASN A 182 18.53 -30.88 -15.27
N GLY A 183 19.15 -31.82 -14.57
CA GLY A 183 20.29 -31.53 -13.70
C GLY A 183 21.57 -31.12 -14.43
N ALA A 184 21.71 -31.46 -15.72
CA ALA A 184 22.95 -31.28 -16.49
C ALA A 184 22.82 -30.36 -17.71
N GLY A 185 21.65 -29.76 -17.94
CA GLY A 185 21.38 -28.96 -19.13
C GLY A 185 20.11 -28.12 -19.02
N ILE A 186 19.59 -27.69 -20.16
CA ILE A 186 18.31 -26.95 -20.23
C ILE A 186 17.17 -27.92 -19.92
N GLY A 187 16.17 -27.48 -19.16
CA GLY A 187 14.96 -28.27 -18.93
C GLY A 187 14.16 -28.53 -20.22
N GLY A 188 13.33 -29.57 -20.22
CA GLY A 188 12.53 -29.94 -21.39
C GLY A 188 11.47 -28.90 -21.76
N ALA A 189 11.07 -28.83 -23.02
CA ALA A 189 9.95 -27.96 -23.41
C ALA A 189 8.62 -28.49 -22.86
N GLY A 190 7.65 -27.62 -22.59
CA GLY A 190 6.28 -28.02 -22.28
C GLY A 190 5.51 -28.43 -23.53
N GLY A 191 4.56 -29.34 -23.39
CA GLY A 191 3.70 -29.83 -24.47
C GLY A 191 2.60 -28.83 -24.82
N ILE A 192 2.09 -28.87 -26.05
CA ILE A 192 0.97 -28.00 -26.46
C ILE A 192 -0.34 -28.48 -25.83
N GLY A 193 -1.25 -27.55 -25.53
CA GLY A 193 -2.61 -27.88 -25.13
C GLY A 193 -3.46 -28.35 -26.32
N GLY A 194 -4.38 -29.27 -26.06
CA GLY A 194 -5.29 -29.82 -27.06
C GLY A 194 -6.40 -28.86 -27.44
N ALA A 195 -6.95 -28.99 -28.65
CA ALA A 195 -8.10 -28.20 -29.07
C ALA A 195 -9.38 -28.62 -28.31
N GLY A 196 -10.23 -27.64 -27.99
CA GLY A 196 -11.59 -27.85 -27.49
C GLY A 196 -12.51 -28.42 -28.57
N GLY A 197 -13.71 -28.83 -28.16
CA GLY A 197 -14.68 -29.45 -29.04
C GLY A 197 -15.14 -28.53 -30.17
N LEU A 198 -15.51 -29.12 -31.31
CA LEU A 198 -15.97 -28.38 -32.49
C LEU A 198 -17.15 -27.44 -32.19
N LEU A 199 -18.09 -27.88 -31.36
CA LEU A 199 -19.28 -27.13 -30.98
C LEU A 199 -19.13 -26.47 -29.60
N TYR A 200 -18.72 -27.23 -28.59
CA TYR A 200 -18.57 -26.71 -27.23
C TYR A 200 -17.37 -27.32 -26.53
N GLY A 201 -16.50 -26.47 -26.02
CA GLY A 201 -15.41 -26.88 -25.16
C GLY A 201 -14.24 -25.91 -25.21
N ASN A 202 -13.57 -25.79 -24.07
CA ASN A 202 -12.39 -24.95 -23.93
C ASN A 202 -11.17 -25.64 -24.56
N GLY A 203 -10.24 -24.84 -25.09
CA GLY A 203 -8.92 -25.32 -25.40
C GLY A 203 -8.13 -25.69 -24.13
N GLY A 204 -7.29 -26.71 -24.23
CA GLY A 204 -6.41 -27.12 -23.13
C GLY A 204 -5.26 -26.13 -22.93
N ALA A 205 -4.81 -25.95 -21.69
CA ALA A 205 -3.64 -25.12 -21.43
C ALA A 205 -2.36 -25.78 -21.99
N GLY A 206 -1.39 -24.98 -22.42
CA GLY A 206 -0.05 -25.46 -22.75
C GLY A 206 0.76 -25.75 -21.49
N GLY A 207 1.64 -26.75 -21.57
CA GLY A 207 2.52 -27.15 -20.48
C GLY A 207 3.62 -26.14 -20.24
N ALA A 208 4.01 -25.94 -18.97
CA ALA A 208 5.17 -25.12 -18.65
C ALA A 208 6.47 -25.80 -19.11
N GLY A 209 7.48 -25.00 -19.45
CA GLY A 209 8.83 -25.50 -19.67
C GLY A 209 9.48 -26.01 -18.38
N GLY A 210 10.26 -27.08 -18.49
CA GLY A 210 10.99 -27.68 -17.39
C GLY A 210 12.18 -26.82 -16.94
N VAL A 211 12.57 -26.95 -15.68
CA VAL A 211 13.69 -26.21 -15.10
C VAL A 211 14.97 -27.02 -15.21
N GLY A 212 16.04 -26.42 -15.73
CA GLY A 212 17.36 -27.05 -15.82
C GLY A 212 18.49 -26.19 -15.25
N SER A 213 19.64 -26.81 -15.00
CA SER A 213 20.81 -26.14 -14.37
C SER A 213 21.45 -25.05 -15.23
N THR A 214 21.24 -25.09 -16.56
CA THR A 214 21.73 -24.07 -17.50
C THR A 214 20.61 -23.26 -18.16
N GLY A 215 19.35 -23.52 -17.82
CA GLY A 215 18.20 -22.78 -18.35
C GLY A 215 16.87 -23.52 -18.23
N VAL A 216 15.80 -22.78 -18.48
CA VAL A 216 14.41 -23.28 -18.53
C VAL A 216 14.00 -23.63 -19.96
N GLY A 217 13.23 -24.70 -20.13
CA GLY A 217 12.64 -25.08 -21.41
C GLY A 217 11.53 -24.11 -21.85
N ALA A 218 11.19 -24.10 -23.13
CA ALA A 218 10.09 -23.29 -23.64
C ALA A 218 8.73 -23.79 -23.11
N GLY A 219 7.78 -22.87 -22.94
CA GLY A 219 6.39 -23.23 -22.63
C GLY A 219 5.63 -23.68 -23.88
N GLY A 220 4.69 -24.60 -23.73
CA GLY A 220 3.84 -25.09 -24.81
C GLY A 220 2.70 -24.11 -25.13
N ALA A 221 2.24 -24.06 -26.38
CA ALA A 221 1.10 -23.23 -26.76
C ALA A 221 -0.21 -23.72 -26.13
N GLY A 222 -1.13 -22.81 -25.84
CA GLY A 222 -2.51 -23.15 -25.47
C GLY A 222 -3.32 -23.65 -26.66
N GLY A 223 -4.27 -24.54 -26.40
CA GLY A 223 -5.19 -25.07 -27.39
C GLY A 223 -6.30 -24.07 -27.74
N ASN A 224 -6.81 -24.14 -28.97
CA ASN A 224 -7.91 -23.29 -29.41
C ASN A 224 -9.27 -23.87 -28.97
N ALA A 225 -10.23 -23.00 -28.65
CA ALA A 225 -11.64 -23.32 -28.77
C ALA A 225 -12.13 -22.96 -30.19
N LEU A 226 -13.29 -23.51 -30.60
CA LEU A 226 -13.77 -23.38 -31.99
C LEU A 226 -15.05 -22.55 -32.09
N PHE A 227 -16.18 -23.05 -31.58
CA PHE A 227 -17.45 -22.33 -31.68
C PHE A 227 -17.90 -21.70 -30.35
N PHE A 228 -18.03 -22.51 -29.30
CA PHE A 228 -18.20 -22.07 -27.92
C PHE A 228 -17.07 -22.60 -27.03
N GLY A 229 -16.51 -21.74 -26.18
CA GLY A 229 -15.48 -22.11 -25.21
C GLY A 229 -14.33 -21.12 -25.19
N ASN A 230 -13.56 -21.16 -24.11
CA ASN A 230 -12.40 -20.31 -23.91
C ASN A 230 -11.16 -20.91 -24.60
N GLY A 231 -10.28 -20.04 -25.08
CA GLY A 231 -8.95 -20.44 -25.50
C GLY A 231 -8.11 -20.92 -24.31
N GLY A 232 -7.23 -21.89 -24.54
CA GLY A 232 -6.28 -22.37 -23.54
C GLY A 232 -5.15 -21.37 -23.33
N ASN A 233 -4.65 -21.26 -22.09
CA ASN A 233 -3.50 -20.42 -21.80
C ASN A 233 -2.20 -21.05 -22.35
N GLY A 234 -1.26 -20.23 -22.80
CA GLY A 234 0.10 -20.66 -23.11
C GLY A 234 0.88 -21.01 -21.83
N GLY A 235 1.75 -22.01 -21.92
CA GLY A 235 2.65 -22.41 -20.83
C GLY A 235 3.77 -21.40 -20.61
N SER A 236 4.28 -21.30 -19.38
CA SER A 236 5.40 -20.41 -19.05
C SER A 236 6.76 -20.96 -19.50
N GLY A 237 7.71 -20.06 -19.78
CA GLY A 237 9.11 -20.38 -20.13
C GLY A 237 9.80 -19.19 -20.80
N PRO A 238 11.12 -19.21 -21.06
CA PRO A 238 11.85 -18.06 -21.60
C PRO A 238 11.45 -17.68 -23.03
N SER A 239 10.70 -18.52 -23.73
CA SER A 239 10.00 -18.16 -24.97
C SER A 239 8.47 -18.29 -24.88
N GLY A 240 7.96 -18.73 -23.71
CA GLY A 240 6.58 -19.07 -23.37
C GLY A 240 5.72 -19.68 -24.48
N GLY A 241 4.46 -20.00 -24.14
CA GLY A 241 3.48 -20.52 -25.07
C GLY A 241 2.65 -19.41 -25.69
N SER A 242 2.28 -19.56 -26.97
CA SER A 242 1.23 -18.73 -27.56
C SER A 242 -0.11 -18.99 -26.87
N ALA A 243 -0.95 -17.97 -26.80
CA ALA A 243 -2.34 -18.11 -26.36
C ALA A 243 -3.17 -18.96 -27.33
N GLY A 244 -4.10 -19.73 -26.79
CA GLY A 244 -5.16 -20.37 -27.56
C GLY A 244 -6.28 -19.39 -27.88
N HIS A 245 -6.89 -19.53 -29.06
CA HIS A 245 -7.98 -18.66 -29.50
C HIS A 245 -9.30 -19.04 -28.84
N ALA A 246 -10.13 -18.03 -28.56
CA ALA A 246 -11.51 -18.22 -28.11
C ALA A 246 -12.39 -18.89 -29.18
N GLY A 247 -13.51 -19.46 -28.75
CA GLY A 247 -14.58 -19.85 -29.65
C GLY A 247 -15.21 -18.63 -30.33
N LEU A 248 -15.66 -18.80 -31.57
CA LEU A 248 -16.16 -17.71 -32.41
C LEU A 248 -17.30 -16.90 -31.78
N VAL A 249 -18.24 -17.54 -31.08
CA VAL A 249 -19.46 -16.88 -30.59
C VAL A 249 -19.36 -16.49 -29.12
N TYR A 250 -18.96 -17.43 -28.26
CA TYR A 250 -18.80 -17.18 -26.84
C TYR A 250 -17.51 -17.82 -26.34
N GLY A 251 -16.69 -17.02 -25.66
CA GLY A 251 -15.45 -17.49 -25.07
C GLY A 251 -14.42 -16.39 -24.86
N ASN A 252 -13.65 -16.52 -23.80
CA ASN A 252 -12.49 -15.67 -23.55
C ASN A 252 -11.29 -16.15 -24.36
N GLY A 253 -10.46 -15.22 -24.82
CA GLY A 253 -9.15 -15.54 -25.39
C GLY A 253 -8.23 -16.12 -24.32
N GLY A 254 -7.34 -17.03 -24.72
CA GLY A 254 -6.30 -17.55 -23.85
C GLY A 254 -5.27 -16.48 -23.51
N ASN A 255 -4.66 -16.59 -22.33
CA ASN A 255 -3.50 -15.76 -21.97
C ASN A 255 -2.25 -16.32 -22.65
N ALA A 256 -1.34 -15.46 -23.09
CA ALA A 256 -0.03 -15.90 -23.54
C ALA A 256 0.85 -16.28 -22.33
N GLY A 257 1.75 -17.23 -22.54
CA GLY A 257 2.62 -17.75 -21.50
C GLY A 257 3.63 -16.71 -21.03
N ALA A 258 3.90 -16.68 -19.72
CA ALA A 258 4.94 -15.82 -19.15
C ALA A 258 6.33 -16.15 -19.75
N GLY A 259 7.11 -15.10 -20.00
CA GLY A 259 8.41 -15.13 -20.67
C GLY A 259 8.35 -15.07 -22.20
N SER A 260 7.15 -15.16 -22.80
CA SER A 260 7.00 -15.15 -24.26
C SER A 260 7.11 -13.77 -24.91
N GLY A 261 6.61 -12.72 -24.25
CA GLY A 261 6.32 -11.44 -24.90
C GLY A 261 5.27 -11.54 -26.03
N LEU A 262 4.51 -12.64 -26.11
CA LEU A 262 3.51 -12.86 -27.14
C LEU A 262 2.17 -12.24 -26.75
N ALA A 263 1.39 -11.84 -27.75
CA ALA A 263 0.06 -11.30 -27.51
C ALA A 263 -0.89 -12.35 -26.94
N GLY A 264 -1.78 -11.91 -26.06
CA GLY A 264 -2.95 -12.69 -25.66
C GLY A 264 -3.91 -12.85 -26.85
N ALA A 265 -4.71 -13.91 -26.84
CA ALA A 265 -5.66 -14.13 -27.93
C ALA A 265 -6.88 -13.21 -27.79
N ASP A 266 -7.48 -12.83 -28.91
CA ASP A 266 -8.75 -12.13 -28.91
C ASP A 266 -9.87 -13.00 -28.31
N GLY A 267 -10.86 -12.36 -27.70
CA GLY A 267 -12.11 -12.98 -27.30
C GLY A 267 -12.98 -13.35 -28.51
N GLY A 268 -13.98 -14.20 -28.28
CA GLY A 268 -15.04 -14.45 -29.26
C GLY A 268 -15.91 -13.21 -29.50
N LEU A 269 -17.02 -13.39 -30.23
CA LEU A 269 -18.02 -12.33 -30.36
C LEU A 269 -18.43 -11.79 -28.97
N ILE A 270 -18.73 -12.70 -28.04
CA ILE A 270 -18.95 -12.40 -26.62
C ILE A 270 -17.85 -13.07 -25.80
N GLY A 271 -17.03 -12.28 -25.12
CA GLY A 271 -15.96 -12.76 -24.28
C GLY A 271 -14.82 -11.76 -24.17
N ASN A 272 -13.98 -11.97 -23.15
CA ASN A 272 -12.85 -11.11 -22.87
C ASN A 272 -11.64 -11.51 -23.74
N GLY A 273 -10.79 -10.54 -24.06
CA GLY A 273 -9.46 -10.83 -24.58
C GLY A 273 -8.55 -11.44 -23.52
N GLY A 274 -7.60 -12.26 -23.95
CA GLY A 274 -6.58 -12.84 -23.07
C GLY A 274 -5.44 -11.87 -22.79
N ALA A 275 -4.78 -12.04 -21.65
CA ALA A 275 -3.62 -11.21 -21.29
C ALA A 275 -2.39 -11.54 -22.16
N GLY A 276 -1.60 -10.52 -22.47
CA GLY A 276 -0.29 -10.64 -23.10
C GLY A 276 0.74 -11.27 -22.16
N GLY A 277 1.67 -12.02 -22.73
CA GLY A 277 2.71 -12.70 -21.98
C GLY A 277 3.79 -11.73 -21.53
N SER A 278 4.20 -11.82 -20.27
CA SER A 278 5.37 -11.06 -19.79
C SER A 278 6.65 -11.47 -20.51
N SER A 279 7.70 -10.66 -20.49
CA SER A 279 9.00 -11.01 -21.10
C SER A 279 10.19 -10.55 -20.28
N ASP A 280 11.26 -11.35 -20.28
CA ASP A 280 12.54 -10.96 -19.65
C ASP A 280 13.59 -10.43 -20.63
N SER A 281 13.28 -10.43 -21.93
CA SER A 281 14.26 -10.11 -22.98
C SER A 281 13.70 -9.29 -24.14
N LYS A 282 12.38 -9.12 -24.21
CA LYS A 282 11.66 -8.42 -25.27
C LYS A 282 10.61 -7.50 -24.67
N ALA A 283 9.88 -6.78 -25.50
CA ALA A 283 8.66 -6.12 -25.06
C ALA A 283 7.66 -7.15 -24.51
N GLY A 284 6.82 -6.72 -23.58
CA GLY A 284 5.68 -7.50 -23.13
C GLY A 284 4.64 -7.63 -24.24
N GLY A 285 3.92 -8.74 -24.25
CA GLY A 285 2.90 -9.00 -25.27
C GLY A 285 1.69 -8.09 -25.14
N ALA A 286 1.05 -7.73 -26.25
CA ALA A 286 -0.22 -7.00 -26.19
C ALA A 286 -1.34 -7.88 -25.60
N GLY A 287 -2.30 -7.27 -24.92
CA GLY A 287 -3.53 -7.94 -24.55
C GLY A 287 -4.43 -8.17 -25.77
N GLY A 288 -5.19 -9.26 -25.75
CA GLY A 288 -6.16 -9.58 -26.79
C GLY A 288 -7.35 -8.63 -26.78
N ASN A 289 -7.94 -8.41 -27.94
CA ASN A 289 -9.12 -7.56 -28.10
C ASN A 289 -10.40 -8.32 -27.74
N ALA A 290 -11.49 -7.57 -27.56
CA ALA A 290 -12.84 -8.10 -27.43
C ALA A 290 -13.81 -7.30 -28.31
N LEU A 291 -14.95 -7.90 -28.70
CA LEU A 291 -16.05 -7.12 -29.29
C LEU A 291 -17.12 -6.80 -28.23
N PHE A 292 -17.63 -7.83 -27.56
CA PHE A 292 -18.49 -7.71 -26.38
C PHE A 292 -17.84 -8.40 -25.18
N GLY A 293 -17.10 -7.64 -24.39
CA GLY A 293 -16.29 -8.11 -23.27
C GLY A 293 -15.15 -7.13 -22.99
N ASN A 294 -14.31 -7.46 -22.02
CA ASN A 294 -13.15 -6.64 -21.68
C ASN A 294 -11.96 -7.00 -22.55
N GLY A 295 -11.15 -6.01 -22.94
CA GLY A 295 -9.84 -6.27 -23.50
C GLY A 295 -8.91 -6.93 -22.48
N GLY A 296 -7.98 -7.75 -22.94
CA GLY A 296 -6.98 -8.37 -22.09
C GLY A 296 -5.89 -7.38 -21.69
N ASP A 297 -5.24 -7.61 -20.55
CA ASP A 297 -4.13 -6.77 -20.12
C ASP A 297 -2.86 -7.02 -20.95
N GLY A 298 -2.04 -5.98 -21.13
CA GLY A 298 -0.72 -6.11 -21.72
C GLY A 298 0.26 -6.78 -20.76
N GLY A 299 1.15 -7.60 -21.30
CA GLY A 299 2.22 -8.24 -20.53
C GLY A 299 3.28 -7.23 -20.10
N SER A 300 3.84 -7.42 -18.91
CA SER A 300 4.97 -6.61 -18.44
C SER A 300 6.29 -7.08 -19.04
N SER A 301 7.32 -6.24 -19.00
CA SER A 301 8.67 -6.65 -19.37
C SER A 301 9.70 -6.24 -18.33
N THR A 302 10.76 -7.03 -18.15
CA THR A 302 11.93 -6.64 -17.35
C THR A 302 13.06 -6.05 -18.20
N ALA A 303 13.00 -6.17 -19.54
CA ALA A 303 14.07 -5.71 -20.44
C ALA A 303 13.62 -4.87 -21.66
N GLY A 304 12.31 -4.70 -21.85
CA GLY A 304 11.71 -4.00 -22.99
C GLY A 304 10.49 -3.18 -22.57
N ALA A 305 9.80 -2.59 -23.54
CA ALA A 305 8.56 -1.88 -23.27
C ALA A 305 7.45 -2.81 -22.75
N GLY A 306 6.52 -2.26 -21.97
CA GLY A 306 5.31 -2.97 -21.60
C GLY A 306 4.38 -3.18 -22.80
N GLY A 307 3.62 -4.27 -22.79
CA GLY A 307 2.62 -4.55 -23.82
C GLY A 307 1.42 -3.64 -23.70
N SER A 308 0.78 -3.29 -24.81
CA SER A 308 -0.48 -2.53 -24.77
C SER A 308 -1.64 -3.38 -24.26
N GLY A 309 -2.59 -2.76 -23.59
CA GLY A 309 -3.86 -3.40 -23.26
C GLY A 309 -4.75 -3.57 -24.49
N GLY A 310 -5.59 -4.61 -24.48
CA GLY A 310 -6.49 -4.95 -25.58
C GLY A 310 -7.67 -3.98 -25.70
N ASN A 311 -8.11 -3.75 -26.94
CA ASN A 311 -9.24 -2.87 -27.21
C ASN A 311 -10.58 -3.61 -27.09
N THR A 312 -11.67 -2.86 -26.94
CA THR A 312 -13.02 -3.43 -27.02
C THR A 312 -14.04 -2.50 -27.68
N LEU A 313 -15.12 -3.03 -28.26
CA LEU A 313 -16.25 -2.21 -28.71
C LEU A 313 -17.24 -1.95 -27.55
N VAL A 314 -17.57 -2.98 -26.77
CA VAL A 314 -18.43 -2.90 -25.59
C VAL A 314 -17.80 -3.69 -24.44
N GLY A 315 -17.49 -2.98 -23.35
CA GLY A 315 -16.75 -3.49 -22.19
C GLY A 315 -15.60 -2.55 -21.85
N ASN A 316 -14.68 -2.99 -21.00
CA ASN A 316 -13.54 -2.17 -20.58
C ASN A 316 -12.29 -2.50 -21.39
N GLY A 317 -11.49 -1.50 -21.71
CA GLY A 317 -10.15 -1.71 -22.29
C GLY A 317 -9.22 -2.37 -21.28
N GLY A 318 -8.29 -3.20 -21.77
CA GLY A 318 -7.29 -3.85 -20.91
C GLY A 318 -6.25 -2.85 -20.41
N ALA A 319 -5.61 -3.13 -19.27
CA ALA A 319 -4.51 -2.31 -18.78
C ALA A 319 -3.24 -2.53 -19.63
N GLY A 320 -2.39 -1.52 -19.72
CA GLY A 320 -1.05 -1.66 -20.30
C GLY A 320 -0.09 -2.34 -19.31
N GLY A 321 0.84 -3.13 -19.84
CA GLY A 321 1.89 -3.78 -19.07
C GLY A 321 3.00 -2.82 -18.64
N ALA A 322 3.74 -3.16 -17.59
CA ALA A 322 4.87 -2.34 -17.14
C ALA A 322 6.10 -2.52 -18.06
N GLY A 323 6.85 -1.44 -18.27
CA GLY A 323 8.14 -1.46 -18.95
C GLY A 323 9.27 -1.93 -18.04
N GLY A 324 10.34 -2.44 -18.64
CA GLY A 324 11.53 -2.94 -17.97
C GLY A 324 12.75 -2.03 -18.12
N ALA A 325 13.93 -2.52 -17.75
CA ALA A 325 15.20 -1.84 -17.99
C ALA A 325 15.98 -2.57 -19.08
N ASN A 326 16.30 -1.89 -20.17
CA ASN A 326 17.04 -2.45 -21.30
C ASN A 326 18.30 -3.19 -20.82
N SER A 327 18.38 -4.49 -21.10
CA SER A 327 19.47 -5.33 -20.59
C SER A 327 20.87 -4.90 -21.07
N LEU A 328 20.95 -4.24 -22.24
CA LEU A 328 22.23 -3.77 -22.80
C LEU A 328 22.58 -2.35 -22.37
N THR A 329 21.60 -1.44 -22.38
CA THR A 329 21.86 -0.02 -22.13
C THR A 329 21.54 0.40 -20.70
N GLY A 330 20.79 -0.40 -19.94
CA GLY A 330 20.26 -0.04 -18.63
C GLY A 330 19.16 1.04 -18.65
N THR A 331 18.79 1.57 -19.82
CA THR A 331 17.72 2.59 -19.92
C THR A 331 16.37 1.97 -19.60
N GLY A 332 15.57 2.67 -18.80
CA GLY A 332 14.19 2.31 -18.54
C GLY A 332 13.37 2.44 -19.81
N GLU A 333 12.57 1.42 -20.09
CA GLU A 333 11.73 1.30 -21.27
C GLU A 333 10.29 1.72 -20.92
N SER A 334 9.53 2.18 -21.92
CA SER A 334 8.19 2.72 -21.68
C SER A 334 7.18 1.67 -21.20
N GLY A 335 6.24 2.07 -20.36
CA GLY A 335 5.03 1.29 -20.07
C GLY A 335 4.11 1.18 -21.28
N GLY A 336 3.31 0.12 -21.33
CA GLY A 336 2.33 -0.09 -22.39
C GLY A 336 1.12 0.84 -22.26
N ALA A 337 0.52 1.24 -23.38
CA ALA A 337 -0.72 2.01 -23.34
C ALA A 337 -1.90 1.15 -22.89
N GLY A 338 -2.88 1.74 -22.22
CA GLY A 338 -4.16 1.10 -21.94
C GLY A 338 -5.02 0.94 -23.19
N GLY A 339 -5.88 -0.08 -23.18
CA GLY A 339 -6.79 -0.41 -24.27
C GLY A 339 -7.92 0.60 -24.44
N ASN A 340 -8.29 0.88 -25.69
CA ASN A 340 -9.38 1.81 -26.01
C ASN A 340 -10.73 1.10 -26.06
N VAL A 341 -11.80 1.84 -25.79
CA VAL A 341 -13.18 1.38 -25.94
C VAL A 341 -13.88 2.11 -27.09
N GLY A 342 -14.60 1.38 -27.93
CA GLY A 342 -15.29 1.93 -29.11
C GLY A 342 -16.63 2.60 -28.78
N LEU A 343 -17.57 1.87 -28.18
CA LEU A 343 -18.96 2.32 -28.01
C LEU A 343 -19.33 2.54 -26.54
N TRP A 344 -19.10 1.55 -25.66
CA TRP A 344 -19.58 1.59 -24.28
C TRP A 344 -18.61 0.89 -23.31
N GLY A 345 -18.18 1.60 -22.27
CA GLY A 345 -17.29 1.09 -21.22
C GLY A 345 -16.04 1.93 -21.01
N PHE A 346 -15.22 1.53 -20.04
CA PHE A 346 -14.11 2.32 -19.50
C PHE A 346 -12.79 2.03 -20.23
N GLY A 347 -12.01 3.08 -20.52
CA GLY A 347 -10.66 2.91 -21.07
C GLY A 347 -9.71 2.24 -20.08
N GLY A 348 -8.77 1.44 -20.58
CA GLY A 348 -7.79 0.73 -19.74
C GLY A 348 -6.71 1.66 -19.18
N ALA A 349 -6.14 1.34 -18.01
CA ALA A 349 -5.04 2.13 -17.46
C ALA A 349 -3.75 1.92 -18.26
N GLY A 350 -2.88 2.93 -18.33
CA GLY A 350 -1.53 2.79 -18.86
C GLY A 350 -0.59 2.09 -17.88
N GLY A 351 0.37 1.34 -18.40
CA GLY A 351 1.38 0.65 -17.61
C GLY A 351 2.50 1.58 -17.13
N ALA A 352 3.15 1.24 -16.02
CA ALA A 352 4.28 2.00 -15.52
C ALA A 352 5.51 1.91 -16.44
N GLY A 353 6.30 2.97 -16.54
CA GLY A 353 7.62 2.95 -17.17
C GLY A 353 8.64 2.21 -16.33
N GLY A 354 9.61 1.56 -16.98
CA GLY A 354 10.68 0.84 -16.30
C GLY A 354 11.69 1.78 -15.66
N ASN A 355 12.25 1.38 -14.52
CA ASN A 355 13.32 2.15 -13.88
C ASN A 355 14.62 2.07 -14.70
N GLY A 356 15.35 3.16 -14.79
CA GLY A 356 16.72 3.16 -15.31
C GLY A 356 17.68 2.50 -14.31
N ALA A 357 18.58 1.66 -14.81
CA ALA A 357 19.59 0.98 -14.03
C ALA A 357 20.85 1.84 -13.85
N SER A 358 21.68 1.48 -12.87
CA SER A 358 23.07 1.93 -12.77
C SER A 358 23.98 0.88 -13.40
N LEU A 359 24.44 1.09 -14.64
CA LEU A 359 25.28 0.15 -15.38
C LEU A 359 26.73 0.62 -15.37
N LEU A 360 27.63 -0.20 -14.81
CA LEU A 360 29.03 0.17 -14.56
C LEU A 360 29.19 1.47 -13.75
N GLY A 361 28.21 1.76 -12.88
CA GLY A 361 28.14 2.99 -12.10
C GLY A 361 27.67 4.22 -12.88
N VAL A 362 27.25 4.06 -14.14
CA VAL A 362 26.59 5.09 -14.95
C VAL A 362 25.08 4.92 -14.85
N GLY A 363 24.40 5.96 -14.41
CA GLY A 363 22.96 5.99 -14.17
C GLY A 363 22.19 6.33 -15.44
N GLN A 364 21.21 5.49 -15.77
CA GLN A 364 20.46 5.57 -17.02
C GLN A 364 19.06 6.13 -16.80
N ASN A 365 18.46 6.73 -17.82
CA ASN A 365 17.14 7.36 -17.68
C ASN A 365 16.05 6.32 -17.39
N GLY A 366 15.03 6.71 -16.63
CA GLY A 366 13.80 5.95 -16.47
C GLY A 366 12.90 6.04 -17.71
N GLY A 367 12.06 5.02 -17.90
CA GLY A 367 11.11 4.92 -18.99
C GLY A 367 9.83 5.71 -18.73
N ALA A 368 9.18 6.18 -19.79
CA ALA A 368 7.91 6.87 -19.65
C ALA A 368 6.76 5.92 -19.26
N GLY A 369 5.79 6.40 -18.50
CA GLY A 369 4.53 5.70 -18.28
C GLY A 369 3.69 5.63 -19.55
N GLY A 370 2.92 4.56 -19.71
CA GLY A 370 1.99 4.39 -20.82
C GLY A 370 0.77 5.30 -20.69
N ALA A 371 0.21 5.75 -21.82
CA ALA A 371 -1.04 6.51 -21.80
C ALA A 371 -2.23 5.64 -21.38
N GLY A 372 -3.21 6.22 -20.71
CA GLY A 372 -4.51 5.59 -20.48
C GLY A 372 -5.32 5.50 -21.77
N GLY A 373 -6.14 4.46 -21.89
CA GLY A 373 -7.02 4.23 -23.02
C GLY A 373 -8.23 5.17 -23.02
N ASN A 374 -8.71 5.52 -24.20
CA ASN A 374 -9.92 6.34 -24.34
C ASN A 374 -11.19 5.53 -24.02
N ALA A 375 -12.18 6.20 -23.46
CA ALA A 375 -13.48 5.62 -23.14
C ALA A 375 -14.39 5.42 -24.36
N GLY A 376 -15.45 4.65 -24.19
CA GLY A 376 -16.45 4.41 -25.21
C GLY A 376 -17.16 5.69 -25.66
N LEU A 377 -17.56 5.74 -26.93
CA LEU A 377 -18.22 6.90 -27.54
C LEU A 377 -19.44 7.37 -26.74
N LEU A 378 -20.27 6.46 -26.24
CA LEU A 378 -21.55 6.78 -25.59
C LEU A 378 -21.37 6.96 -24.09
N TYR A 379 -20.66 6.06 -23.41
CA TYR A 379 -20.49 6.13 -21.97
C TYR A 379 -19.23 5.41 -21.53
N GLY A 380 -18.53 6.03 -20.59
CA GLY A 380 -17.39 5.47 -19.91
C GLY A 380 -16.38 6.55 -19.55
N ASN A 381 -15.54 6.25 -18.58
CA ASN A 381 -14.41 7.10 -18.20
C ASN A 381 -13.15 6.69 -18.97
N GLY A 382 -12.28 7.66 -19.22
CA GLY A 382 -10.94 7.38 -19.75
C GLY A 382 -10.09 6.66 -18.70
N GLY A 383 -9.13 5.85 -19.16
CA GLY A 383 -8.20 5.15 -18.28
C GLY A 383 -7.15 6.10 -17.70
N ALA A 384 -6.62 5.79 -16.52
CA ALA A 384 -5.51 6.57 -15.95
C ALA A 384 -4.21 6.34 -16.74
N GLY A 385 -3.35 7.35 -16.80
CA GLY A 385 -1.99 7.20 -17.32
C GLY A 385 -1.09 6.45 -16.33
N GLY A 386 -0.11 5.71 -16.85
CA GLY A 386 0.88 5.00 -16.05
C GLY A 386 1.94 5.94 -15.47
N THR A 387 2.56 5.55 -14.36
CA THR A 387 3.67 6.33 -13.76
C THR A 387 4.95 6.22 -14.58
N GLY A 388 5.78 7.26 -14.60
CA GLY A 388 7.14 7.20 -15.14
C GLY A 388 8.08 6.40 -14.22
N GLY A 389 9.09 5.75 -14.82
CA GLY A 389 10.12 5.02 -14.08
C GLY A 389 11.19 5.95 -13.51
N ASN A 390 11.82 5.56 -12.41
CA ASN A 390 12.90 6.35 -11.81
C ASN A 390 14.17 6.30 -12.67
N GLY A 391 14.96 7.38 -12.67
CA GLY A 391 16.30 7.39 -13.24
C GLY A 391 17.30 6.65 -12.36
N GLY A 392 18.31 6.06 -12.97
CA GLY A 392 19.36 5.32 -12.29
C GLY A 392 20.43 6.22 -11.67
N ASP A 393 20.97 5.78 -10.54
CA ASP A 393 22.03 6.48 -9.83
C ASP A 393 23.38 6.39 -10.56
N THR A 394 24.23 7.40 -10.41
CA THR A 394 25.62 7.41 -10.91
C THR A 394 26.62 7.53 -9.76
N SER A 395 27.73 6.80 -9.89
CA SER A 395 28.92 6.93 -9.05
C SER A 395 30.18 7.24 -9.86
N VAL A 396 30.05 7.33 -11.18
CA VAL A 396 31.14 7.61 -12.13
C VAL A 396 31.34 9.12 -12.33
N SER A 397 32.60 9.53 -12.26
CA SER A 397 33.04 10.91 -12.54
C SER A 397 32.69 11.31 -13.98
N VAL A 398 32.41 12.60 -14.20
CA VAL A 398 32.06 13.28 -15.47
C VAL A 398 30.79 12.82 -16.20
N VAL A 399 30.03 11.88 -15.64
CA VAL A 399 28.75 11.42 -16.22
C VAL A 399 27.57 11.87 -15.34
N ALA A 400 26.47 12.26 -15.98
CA ALA A 400 25.25 12.64 -15.27
C ALA A 400 24.45 11.40 -14.84
N SER A 401 23.74 11.50 -13.72
CA SER A 401 22.77 10.47 -13.35
C SER A 401 21.49 10.53 -14.20
N GLY A 402 20.77 9.42 -14.23
CA GLY A 402 19.62 9.24 -15.10
C GLY A 402 18.48 10.15 -14.71
N SER A 403 17.78 10.71 -15.69
CA SER A 403 16.53 11.42 -15.44
C SER A 403 15.38 10.44 -15.15
N GLY A 404 14.42 10.85 -14.34
CA GLY A 404 13.14 10.15 -14.24
C GLY A 404 12.37 10.19 -15.56
N GLY A 405 11.59 9.15 -15.81
CA GLY A 405 10.70 9.07 -16.96
C GLY A 405 9.42 9.88 -16.73
N ASN A 406 8.82 10.38 -17.80
CA ASN A 406 7.56 11.13 -17.70
C ASN A 406 6.39 10.19 -17.37
N GLY A 407 5.38 10.67 -16.64
CA GLY A 407 4.10 9.98 -16.49
C GLY A 407 3.29 9.98 -17.79
N GLY A 408 2.46 8.96 -17.97
CA GLY A 408 1.57 8.83 -19.11
C GLY A 408 0.35 9.75 -19.00
N ALA A 409 -0.17 10.21 -20.12
CA ALA A 409 -1.42 10.98 -20.14
C ALA A 409 -2.63 10.08 -19.78
N GLY A 410 -3.63 10.66 -19.11
CA GLY A 410 -4.92 10.02 -18.92
C GLY A 410 -5.72 9.96 -20.23
N GLY A 411 -6.55 8.93 -20.38
CA GLY A 411 -7.42 8.75 -21.53
C GLY A 411 -8.60 9.72 -21.51
N ASN A 412 -9.13 10.05 -22.70
CA ASN A 412 -10.30 10.94 -22.79
C ASN A 412 -11.61 10.16 -22.64
N ALA A 413 -12.64 10.83 -22.12
CA ALA A 413 -14.03 10.40 -22.29
C ALA A 413 -14.63 11.00 -23.58
N SER A 414 -15.79 10.46 -24.00
CA SER A 414 -16.46 10.86 -25.25
C SER A 414 -17.77 11.60 -25.00
N LEU A 415 -18.94 10.95 -24.95
CA LEU A 415 -20.23 11.65 -24.76
C LEU A 415 -20.60 11.81 -23.28
N PHE A 416 -20.52 10.72 -22.52
CA PHE A 416 -20.73 10.67 -21.07
C PHE A 416 -19.55 10.00 -20.38
N GLY A 417 -19.10 10.57 -19.26
CA GLY A 417 -18.06 10.02 -18.40
C GLY A 417 -16.88 10.96 -18.20
N ASN A 418 -16.00 10.60 -17.27
CA ASN A 418 -14.89 11.43 -16.81
C ASN A 418 -13.61 11.15 -17.61
N GLY A 419 -12.78 12.18 -17.78
CA GLY A 419 -11.41 11.97 -18.25
C GLY A 419 -10.59 11.18 -17.23
N GLY A 420 -9.62 10.40 -17.71
CA GLY A 420 -8.70 9.66 -16.85
C GLY A 420 -7.63 10.57 -16.25
N ALA A 421 -7.14 10.25 -15.05
CA ALA A 421 -6.03 11.01 -14.45
C ALA A 421 -4.72 10.77 -15.19
N GLY A 422 -3.83 11.78 -15.21
CA GLY A 422 -2.46 11.62 -15.66
C GLY A 422 -1.60 10.85 -14.66
N GLY A 423 -0.60 10.10 -15.15
CA GLY A 423 0.34 9.37 -14.30
C GLY A 423 1.41 10.28 -13.72
N ALA A 424 1.95 9.94 -12.54
CA ALA A 424 3.05 10.70 -11.95
C ALA A 424 4.37 10.51 -12.74
N GLY A 425 5.25 11.50 -12.74
CA GLY A 425 6.61 11.39 -13.24
C GLY A 425 7.53 10.62 -12.29
N GLY A 426 8.55 9.95 -12.83
CA GLY A 426 9.55 9.22 -12.06
C GLY A 426 10.60 10.14 -11.44
N ASN A 427 11.26 9.71 -10.38
CA ASN A 427 12.30 10.49 -9.72
C ASN A 427 13.61 10.46 -10.53
N GLY A 428 14.41 11.52 -10.46
CA GLY A 428 15.76 11.54 -11.00
C GLY A 428 16.74 10.74 -10.14
N GLY A 429 17.74 10.12 -10.77
CA GLY A 429 18.77 9.34 -10.10
C GLY A 429 19.78 10.22 -9.36
N ALA A 430 20.32 9.71 -8.27
CA ALA A 430 21.33 10.39 -7.45
C ALA A 430 22.72 10.36 -8.10
N ASN A 431 23.56 11.36 -7.82
CA ASN A 431 24.97 11.38 -8.18
C ASN A 431 25.85 11.33 -6.92
N THR A 432 26.54 10.21 -6.74
CA THR A 432 27.41 9.91 -5.59
C THR A 432 28.90 10.11 -5.88
N ALA A 433 29.27 10.55 -7.10
CA ALA A 433 30.67 10.82 -7.43
C ALA A 433 31.20 12.04 -6.66
N THR A 434 32.40 11.95 -6.10
CA THR A 434 32.96 13.00 -5.22
C THR A 434 34.00 13.89 -5.90
N PHE A 435 34.47 13.54 -7.09
CA PHE A 435 35.51 14.27 -7.84
C PHE A 435 35.14 14.36 -9.33
N PHE A 436 35.18 15.57 -9.90
CA PHE A 436 34.76 15.88 -11.27
C PHE A 436 33.40 15.26 -11.68
N ALA A 437 32.38 15.29 -10.81
CA ALA A 437 31.09 14.65 -11.13
C ALA A 437 30.36 15.32 -12.30
N GLY A 438 29.58 14.54 -13.05
CA GLY A 438 28.60 15.09 -14.00
C GLY A 438 27.35 15.61 -13.27
N GLY A 439 26.33 16.01 -14.04
CA GLY A 439 25.06 16.51 -13.50
C GLY A 439 24.27 15.47 -12.69
N THR A 440 23.18 15.93 -12.10
CA THR A 440 22.20 15.11 -11.38
C THR A 440 20.97 14.84 -12.24
N GLY A 441 20.28 13.73 -11.97
CA GLY A 441 19.08 13.33 -12.68
C GLY A 441 17.93 14.29 -12.38
N ALA A 442 17.28 14.81 -13.40
CA ALA A 442 16.03 15.56 -13.23
C ALA A 442 14.87 14.60 -12.92
N GLY A 443 13.87 15.05 -12.17
CA GLY A 443 12.59 14.37 -12.06
C GLY A 443 11.83 14.40 -13.39
N GLY A 444 11.10 13.34 -13.69
CA GLY A 444 10.23 13.25 -14.86
C GLY A 444 8.96 14.09 -14.69
N ALA A 445 8.41 14.58 -15.79
CA ALA A 445 7.16 15.34 -15.75
C ALA A 445 5.96 14.41 -15.47
N GLY A 446 4.95 14.91 -14.75
CA GLY A 446 3.65 14.26 -14.64
C GLY A 446 2.86 14.31 -15.94
N GLY A 447 2.02 13.31 -16.16
CA GLY A 447 1.15 13.20 -17.33
C GLY A 447 -0.06 14.13 -17.24
N HIS A 448 -0.59 14.52 -18.39
CA HIS A 448 -1.81 15.34 -18.44
C HIS A 448 -3.06 14.52 -18.11
N GLY A 449 -4.03 15.13 -17.45
CA GLY A 449 -5.37 14.57 -17.28
C GLY A 449 -6.16 14.56 -18.59
N GLY A 450 -7.01 13.54 -18.77
CA GLY A 450 -7.87 13.39 -19.93
C GLY A 450 -9.07 14.33 -19.91
N VAL A 451 -9.63 14.63 -21.08
CA VAL A 451 -10.81 15.50 -21.21
C VAL A 451 -12.09 14.75 -20.83
N ALA A 452 -13.04 15.47 -20.24
CA ALA A 452 -14.38 14.97 -19.92
C ALA A 452 -15.24 14.62 -21.14
N GLY A 453 -16.33 13.91 -20.89
CA GLY A 453 -17.39 13.71 -21.88
C GLY A 453 -18.10 15.02 -22.26
N LEU A 454 -18.52 15.10 -23.52
CA LEU A 454 -19.19 16.24 -24.13
C LEU A 454 -20.43 16.69 -23.31
N LEU A 455 -21.35 15.77 -23.00
CA LEU A 455 -22.59 16.11 -22.32
C LEU A 455 -22.40 16.17 -20.82
N ASN A 456 -21.87 15.11 -20.20
CA ASN A 456 -21.68 15.08 -18.75
C ASN A 456 -20.43 14.30 -18.36
N GLY A 457 -19.61 14.90 -17.52
CA GLY A 457 -18.43 14.29 -16.93
C GLY A 457 -17.41 15.33 -16.47
N ASN A 458 -16.50 14.90 -15.61
CA ASN A 458 -15.42 15.74 -15.11
C ASN A 458 -14.13 15.53 -15.91
N GLY A 459 -13.30 16.56 -16.00
CA GLY A 459 -11.94 16.42 -16.50
C GLY A 459 -11.09 15.57 -15.56
N GLY A 460 -10.11 14.87 -16.11
CA GLY A 460 -9.15 14.10 -15.31
C GLY A 460 -8.12 14.99 -14.65
N ASP A 461 -7.63 14.59 -13.48
CA ASP A 461 -6.55 15.30 -12.79
C ASP A 461 -5.21 15.14 -13.52
N GLY A 462 -4.34 16.13 -13.42
CA GLY A 462 -2.96 16.02 -13.87
C GLY A 462 -2.11 15.21 -12.90
N GLY A 463 -1.10 14.50 -13.42
CA GLY A 463 -0.16 13.74 -12.60
C GLY A 463 0.92 14.62 -11.97
N ASN A 464 1.43 14.24 -10.81
CA ASN A 464 2.50 14.98 -10.14
C ASN A 464 3.86 14.79 -10.85
N GLY A 465 4.72 15.79 -10.79
CA GLY A 465 6.11 15.68 -11.25
C GLY A 465 6.99 14.90 -10.27
N GLY A 466 8.00 14.21 -10.79
CA GLY A 466 8.95 13.43 -9.98
C GLY A 466 9.99 14.31 -9.28
N THR A 467 10.61 13.82 -8.21
CA THR A 467 11.64 14.58 -7.50
C THR A 467 12.97 14.58 -8.27
N GLY A 468 13.75 15.65 -8.17
CA GLY A 468 15.12 15.68 -8.68
C GLY A 468 16.08 14.81 -7.86
N GLY A 469 17.12 14.31 -8.51
CA GLY A 469 18.14 13.45 -7.91
C GLY A 469 19.09 14.19 -6.97
N THR A 470 19.56 13.52 -5.92
CA THR A 470 20.45 14.11 -4.91
C THR A 470 21.92 14.07 -5.34
N THR A 471 22.79 14.89 -4.73
CA THR A 471 24.24 14.76 -4.91
C THR A 471 25.07 15.18 -3.71
N ALA A 472 26.28 14.63 -3.60
CA ALA A 472 27.32 15.12 -2.69
C ALA A 472 28.49 15.82 -3.42
N ALA A 473 28.44 15.91 -4.75
CA ALA A 473 29.55 16.33 -5.58
C ALA A 473 29.80 17.84 -5.52
N THR A 474 31.02 18.26 -5.22
CA THR A 474 31.31 19.70 -5.08
C THR A 474 31.08 20.47 -6.38
N GLY A 475 30.26 21.52 -6.33
CA GLY A 475 30.00 22.42 -7.47
C GLY A 475 28.99 21.92 -8.50
N ILE A 476 28.26 20.84 -8.20
CA ILE A 476 27.14 20.35 -9.03
C ILE A 476 25.85 20.57 -8.26
N ALA A 477 24.83 21.18 -8.87
CA ALA A 477 23.55 21.36 -8.19
C ALA A 477 22.79 20.02 -8.06
N GLY A 478 21.92 19.93 -7.06
CA GLY A 478 20.89 18.88 -7.02
C GLY A 478 20.01 18.90 -8.28
N GLY A 479 19.36 17.77 -8.58
CA GLY A 479 18.57 17.62 -9.79
C GLY A 479 17.33 18.50 -9.75
N THR A 480 16.85 18.97 -10.90
CA THR A 480 15.59 19.73 -10.92
C THR A 480 14.41 18.80 -10.71
N GLY A 481 13.39 19.26 -9.98
CA GLY A 481 12.10 18.58 -9.90
C GLY A 481 11.40 18.55 -11.27
N GLY A 482 10.60 17.51 -11.51
CA GLY A 482 9.79 17.37 -12.71
C GLY A 482 8.55 18.25 -12.66
N ALA A 483 8.06 18.69 -13.83
CA ALA A 483 6.84 19.50 -13.88
C ALA A 483 5.59 18.65 -13.56
N GLY A 484 4.59 19.22 -12.90
CA GLY A 484 3.25 18.65 -12.76
C GLY A 484 2.48 18.70 -14.08
N GLY A 485 1.57 17.76 -14.28
CA GLY A 485 0.72 17.68 -15.46
C GLY A 485 -0.48 18.63 -15.36
N ASN A 486 -0.84 19.26 -16.48
CA ASN A 486 -2.12 19.97 -16.57
C ASN A 486 -3.31 19.01 -16.45
N ALA A 487 -4.41 19.50 -15.89
CA ALA A 487 -5.65 18.76 -15.82
C ALA A 487 -6.46 18.80 -17.12
N GLY A 488 -7.44 17.91 -17.22
CA GLY A 488 -8.45 17.94 -18.26
C GLY A 488 -9.60 18.90 -17.96
N ASN A 489 -10.24 19.39 -19.02
CA ASN A 489 -11.41 20.26 -18.92
C ASN A 489 -12.72 19.45 -18.81
N GLY A 490 -13.72 20.03 -18.15
CA GLY A 490 -15.13 19.72 -18.37
C GLY A 490 -15.62 20.25 -19.73
N PHE A 491 -16.82 19.86 -20.17
CA PHE A 491 -17.38 20.36 -21.45
C PHE A 491 -18.77 21.02 -21.34
N ILE A 492 -19.91 20.31 -21.31
CA ILE A 492 -21.23 20.96 -21.08
C ILE A 492 -21.57 20.97 -19.59
N PHE A 493 -21.70 19.78 -18.99
CA PHE A 493 -21.93 19.57 -17.56
C PHE A 493 -20.72 18.84 -16.96
N GLY A 494 -20.18 19.39 -15.87
CA GLY A 494 -19.13 18.74 -15.08
C GLY A 494 -17.91 19.63 -14.84
N ASN A 495 -17.11 19.24 -13.87
CA ASN A 495 -16.01 20.04 -13.34
C ASN A 495 -14.74 19.85 -14.16
N GLY A 496 -13.83 20.82 -14.12
CA GLY A 496 -12.45 20.60 -14.55
C GLY A 496 -11.68 19.75 -13.52
N GLY A 497 -10.64 19.05 -13.98
CA GLY A 497 -9.74 18.32 -13.09
C GLY A 497 -8.74 19.24 -12.38
N SER A 498 -8.10 18.75 -11.33
CA SER A 498 -7.03 19.47 -10.62
C SER A 498 -5.68 19.31 -11.32
N GLY A 499 -4.89 20.37 -11.37
CA GLY A 499 -3.53 20.32 -11.89
C GLY A 499 -2.61 19.51 -10.98
N GLY A 500 -1.63 18.82 -11.56
CA GLY A 500 -0.65 18.04 -10.81
C GLY A 500 0.40 18.93 -10.15
N ASP A 501 0.93 18.47 -9.02
CA ASP A 501 1.96 19.20 -8.29
C ASP A 501 3.32 19.13 -9.01
N GLY A 502 4.11 20.18 -8.87
CA GLY A 502 5.51 20.18 -9.28
C GLY A 502 6.37 19.33 -8.34
N GLY A 503 7.32 18.58 -8.90
CA GLY A 503 8.25 17.75 -8.13
C GLY A 503 9.25 18.60 -7.33
N ALA A 504 9.70 18.09 -6.19
CA ALA A 504 10.74 18.77 -5.42
C ALA A 504 12.11 18.71 -6.13
N GLY A 505 12.92 19.75 -5.96
CA GLY A 505 14.33 19.75 -6.35
C GLY A 505 15.17 18.82 -5.48
N GLY A 506 16.20 18.22 -6.08
CA GLY A 506 17.12 17.31 -5.41
C GLY A 506 18.01 18.04 -4.40
N ALA A 507 18.28 17.40 -3.27
CA ALA A 507 19.15 17.94 -2.24
C ALA A 507 20.64 17.76 -2.59
N HIS A 508 21.44 18.74 -2.18
CA HIS A 508 22.89 18.66 -2.10
C HIS A 508 23.32 18.28 -0.67
N THR A 509 24.10 17.22 -0.51
CA THR A 509 24.57 16.73 0.80
C THR A 509 26.05 17.02 1.08
N GLY A 510 26.77 17.56 0.09
CA GLY A 510 28.22 17.89 0.14
C GLY A 510 28.55 19.39 0.26
N LYS A 511 29.26 19.98 -0.70
CA LYS A 511 29.43 21.45 -0.86
C LYS A 511 28.87 21.91 -2.20
N GLY A 512 27.64 22.43 -2.20
CA GLY A 512 26.98 22.87 -3.42
C GLY A 512 25.51 23.20 -3.24
N ASP A 513 24.91 23.60 -4.36
CA ASP A 513 23.57 24.19 -4.41
C ASP A 513 22.47 23.13 -4.51
N GLY A 514 21.31 23.41 -3.94
CA GLY A 514 20.12 22.59 -4.10
C GLY A 514 19.51 22.71 -5.51
N GLY A 515 18.82 21.66 -5.95
CA GLY A 515 18.13 21.66 -7.24
C GLY A 515 16.87 22.53 -7.23
N LEU A 516 16.47 23.06 -8.38
CA LEU A 516 15.22 23.82 -8.51
C LEU A 516 14.00 22.91 -8.35
N GLY A 517 12.91 23.44 -7.80
CA GLY A 517 11.61 22.79 -7.86
C GLY A 517 11.10 22.66 -9.30
N GLY A 518 10.18 21.71 -9.53
CA GLY A 518 9.48 21.54 -10.80
C GLY A 518 8.26 22.46 -10.90
N ALA A 519 7.91 22.92 -12.09
CA ALA A 519 6.70 23.73 -12.30
C ALA A 519 5.43 22.94 -11.95
N SER A 520 4.40 23.62 -11.51
CA SER A 520 3.07 23.03 -11.25
C SER A 520 2.22 22.91 -12.52
N GLY A 521 1.20 22.07 -12.46
CA GLY A 521 0.17 21.94 -13.49
C GLY A 521 -1.02 22.87 -13.25
N ASN A 522 -1.66 23.33 -14.32
CA ASN A 522 -2.87 24.15 -14.23
C ASN A 522 -4.13 23.29 -14.05
N GLY A 523 -5.09 23.81 -13.30
CA GLY A 523 -6.42 23.25 -13.17
C GLY A 523 -7.24 23.40 -14.46
N GLY A 524 -8.14 22.45 -14.69
CA GLY A 524 -8.99 22.40 -15.88
C GLY A 524 -10.19 23.33 -15.75
N ASN A 525 -10.68 23.85 -16.86
CA ASN A 525 -11.91 24.64 -16.85
C ASN A 525 -13.13 23.74 -16.60
N GLY A 526 -14.13 24.27 -15.90
CA GLY A 526 -15.45 23.65 -15.74
C GLY A 526 -16.28 23.70 -17.03
N GLY A 527 -17.40 22.98 -17.03
CA GLY A 527 -18.33 22.93 -18.15
C GLY A 527 -18.96 24.28 -18.50
N LEU A 528 -19.38 24.41 -19.76
CA LEU A 528 -20.00 25.60 -20.34
C LEU A 528 -21.28 26.01 -19.62
N LEU A 529 -22.11 25.05 -19.20
CA LEU A 529 -23.42 25.33 -18.58
C LEU A 529 -23.35 25.20 -17.07
N TYR A 530 -22.76 24.10 -16.58
CA TYR A 530 -22.59 23.84 -15.15
C TYR A 530 -21.29 23.10 -14.91
N GLY A 531 -20.50 23.60 -13.97
CA GLY A 531 -19.28 22.92 -13.54
C GLY A 531 -18.29 23.88 -12.92
N ASN A 532 -17.63 23.42 -11.87
CA ASN A 532 -16.57 24.17 -11.22
C ASN A 532 -15.27 24.04 -12.02
N GLY A 533 -14.45 25.08 -12.00
CA GLY A 533 -13.06 24.96 -12.41
C GLY A 533 -12.28 24.10 -11.42
N GLY A 534 -11.28 23.38 -11.92
CA GLY A 534 -10.40 22.56 -11.08
C GLY A 534 -9.27 23.38 -10.45
N ASN A 535 -8.72 22.90 -9.36
CA ASN A 535 -7.65 23.60 -8.64
C ASN A 535 -6.33 23.54 -9.40
N GLY A 536 -5.49 24.56 -9.29
CA GLY A 536 -4.10 24.50 -9.75
C GLY A 536 -3.23 23.65 -8.82
N GLY A 537 -2.20 23.02 -9.39
CA GLY A 537 -1.24 22.22 -8.62
C GLY A 537 -0.29 23.08 -7.80
N VAL A 538 0.26 22.50 -6.73
CA VAL A 538 1.28 23.14 -5.89
C VAL A 538 2.61 23.21 -6.64
N GLY A 539 3.31 24.33 -6.54
CA GLY A 539 4.67 24.50 -7.08
C GLY A 539 5.67 23.58 -6.38
N GLY A 540 6.65 23.06 -7.13
CA GLY A 540 7.70 22.22 -6.59
C GLY A 540 8.59 22.99 -5.62
N ALA A 541 8.88 22.37 -4.47
CA ALA A 541 9.83 22.93 -3.51
C ALA A 541 11.26 22.88 -4.05
N GLY A 542 12.07 23.88 -3.74
CA GLY A 542 13.50 23.87 -4.01
C GLY A 542 14.25 22.88 -3.12
N GLY A 543 15.30 22.26 -3.66
CA GLY A 543 16.17 21.32 -2.96
C GLY A 543 17.07 22.01 -1.93
N ALA A 544 17.47 21.28 -0.90
CA ALA A 544 18.41 21.79 0.09
C ALA A 544 19.81 21.97 -0.51
N GLY A 545 20.41 23.14 -0.31
CA GLY A 545 21.85 23.37 -0.41
C GLY A 545 22.58 22.91 0.84
N SER A 546 23.90 22.80 0.76
CA SER A 546 24.71 22.23 1.84
C SER A 546 25.68 23.23 2.49
N GLY A 547 25.67 23.29 3.82
CA GLY A 547 26.61 24.09 4.64
C GLY A 547 26.44 25.61 4.52
N ALA A 548 27.43 26.36 5.02
CA ALA A 548 27.47 27.83 5.04
C ALA A 548 27.86 28.48 3.68
N THR A 549 27.93 27.70 2.59
CA THR A 549 28.32 28.20 1.25
C THR A 549 27.46 27.71 0.09
N GLY A 550 26.57 26.72 0.27
CA GLY A 550 25.72 26.19 -0.80
C GLY A 550 24.36 26.85 -0.80
N ALA A 551 23.93 27.41 -1.93
CA ALA A 551 22.64 28.06 -2.07
C ALA A 551 21.50 27.03 -2.05
N GLY A 552 20.36 27.40 -1.48
CA GLY A 552 19.15 26.60 -1.61
C GLY A 552 18.58 26.70 -3.02
N GLY A 553 17.94 25.64 -3.50
CA GLY A 553 17.21 25.70 -4.77
C GLY A 553 15.97 26.57 -4.67
N ASP A 554 15.57 27.22 -5.76
CA ASP A 554 14.33 27.99 -5.80
C ASP A 554 13.10 27.06 -5.86
N GLY A 555 12.05 27.43 -5.14
CA GLY A 555 10.71 26.90 -5.35
C GLY A 555 10.05 27.55 -6.56
N THR A 556 9.10 26.85 -7.18
CA THR A 556 8.41 27.34 -8.38
C THR A 556 7.01 27.85 -8.08
N ASP A 557 6.46 28.64 -8.99
CA ASP A 557 5.11 29.17 -8.85
C ASP A 557 4.05 28.05 -8.85
N GLY A 558 2.98 28.27 -8.10
CA GLY A 558 1.79 27.41 -8.09
C GLY A 558 0.94 27.59 -9.35
N GLY A 559 0.15 26.56 -9.67
CA GLY A 559 -0.60 26.47 -10.91
C GLY A 559 -1.84 27.35 -10.86
N SER A 560 -2.31 27.83 -12.01
CA SER A 560 -3.56 28.57 -12.05
C SER A 560 -4.74 27.62 -11.84
N GLY A 561 -5.74 28.05 -11.06
CA GLY A 561 -7.05 27.41 -11.02
C GLY A 561 -7.81 27.59 -12.33
N GLY A 562 -8.64 26.61 -12.68
CA GLY A 562 -9.46 26.65 -13.89
C GLY A 562 -10.69 27.54 -13.72
N ASN A 563 -11.21 28.06 -14.83
CA ASN A 563 -12.40 28.91 -14.81
C ASN A 563 -13.68 28.06 -14.85
N ALA A 564 -14.74 28.53 -14.19
CA ALA A 564 -16.12 28.13 -14.52
C ALA A 564 -16.69 29.03 -15.63
N SER A 565 -17.70 28.54 -16.36
CA SER A 565 -18.27 29.28 -17.50
C SER A 565 -19.59 30.00 -17.17
N LEU A 566 -20.72 29.29 -17.10
CA LEU A 566 -22.03 29.91 -16.82
C LEU A 566 -22.46 29.77 -15.35
N ILE A 567 -22.50 28.53 -14.84
CA ILE A 567 -22.82 28.21 -13.44
C ILE A 567 -21.69 27.35 -12.86
N GLY A 568 -21.13 27.75 -11.74
CA GLY A 568 -20.08 27.02 -11.02
C GLY A 568 -19.01 27.93 -10.46
N ASN A 569 -18.27 27.45 -9.48
CA ASN A 569 -17.18 28.19 -8.86
C ASN A 569 -15.89 28.04 -9.68
N GLY A 570 -15.07 29.08 -9.73
CA GLY A 570 -13.70 28.98 -10.24
C GLY A 570 -12.84 28.12 -9.32
N GLY A 571 -11.84 27.46 -9.89
CA GLY A 571 -10.88 26.68 -9.12
C GLY A 571 -9.89 27.54 -8.37
N ASN A 572 -9.38 27.05 -7.25
CA ASN A 572 -8.35 27.75 -6.48
C ASN A 572 -7.00 27.67 -7.20
N GLY A 573 -6.19 28.73 -7.09
CA GLY A 573 -4.79 28.68 -7.49
C GLY A 573 -3.97 27.80 -6.54
N GLY A 574 -3.02 27.05 -7.09
CA GLY A 574 -2.14 26.22 -6.28
C GLY A 574 -1.14 27.04 -5.49
N ALA A 575 -0.69 26.55 -4.34
CA ALA A 575 0.33 27.23 -3.55
C ALA A 575 1.70 27.24 -4.29
N GLY A 576 2.52 28.25 -4.03
CA GLY A 576 3.90 28.29 -4.51
C GLY A 576 4.79 27.28 -3.78
N GLY A 577 5.83 26.80 -4.46
CA GLY A 577 6.82 25.90 -3.90
C GLY A 577 7.68 26.60 -2.84
N ALA A 578 7.94 25.90 -1.74
CA ALA A 578 8.84 26.40 -0.71
C ALA A 578 10.26 26.55 -1.26
N ALA A 579 11.00 27.53 -0.75
CA ALA A 579 12.42 27.66 -1.03
C ALA A 579 13.23 26.53 -0.40
N GLY A 580 14.29 26.12 -1.07
CA GLY A 580 15.27 25.20 -0.53
C GLY A 580 16.12 25.86 0.57
N PRO A 581 16.42 25.16 1.68
CA PRO A 581 17.33 25.67 2.69
C PRO A 581 18.76 25.78 2.15
N GLY A 582 19.49 26.84 2.48
CA GLY A 582 20.87 27.07 2.03
C GLY A 582 21.41 28.46 2.39
N THR A 583 22.59 28.82 1.86
CA THR A 583 23.27 30.09 2.10
C THR A 583 23.79 30.70 0.78
N PRO A 584 23.04 31.63 0.16
CA PRO A 584 21.71 32.10 0.57
C PRO A 584 20.62 31.02 0.39
N PRO A 585 19.50 31.11 1.13
CA PRO A 585 18.31 30.33 0.84
C PRO A 585 17.81 30.58 -0.59
N GLY A 586 17.12 29.60 -1.17
CA GLY A 586 16.43 29.81 -2.44
C GLY A 586 15.28 30.82 -2.33
N ALA A 587 14.76 31.25 -3.46
CA ALA A 587 13.51 32.01 -3.52
C ALA A 587 12.30 31.07 -3.37
N GLY A 588 11.27 31.53 -2.66
CA GLY A 588 9.97 30.85 -2.65
C GLY A 588 9.20 31.17 -3.93
N GLY A 589 8.43 30.20 -4.43
CA GLY A 589 7.54 30.39 -5.55
C GLY A 589 6.34 31.27 -5.18
N LYS A 590 5.75 31.95 -6.17
CA LYS A 590 4.49 32.68 -5.99
C LYS A 590 3.32 31.70 -5.97
N GLY A 591 2.22 32.10 -5.33
CA GLY A 591 0.97 31.37 -5.47
C GLY A 591 0.36 31.53 -6.86
N GLY A 592 -0.37 30.51 -7.30
CA GLY A 592 -1.07 30.49 -8.57
C GLY A 592 -2.27 31.42 -8.61
N MET A 593 -2.66 31.82 -9.82
CA MET A 593 -3.84 32.66 -10.02
C MET A 593 -5.12 31.87 -9.76
N ALA A 594 -6.14 32.52 -9.20
CA ALA A 594 -7.46 31.94 -9.06
C ALA A 594 -8.19 31.84 -10.41
N GLY A 595 -9.05 30.84 -10.54
CA GLY A 595 -10.02 30.74 -11.62
C GLY A 595 -11.21 31.66 -11.41
N ALA A 596 -11.77 32.18 -12.50
CA ALA A 596 -13.00 32.97 -12.47
C ALA A 596 -14.23 32.08 -12.19
N GLY A 597 -15.19 32.61 -11.42
CA GLY A 597 -16.50 32.01 -11.24
C GLY A 597 -17.41 32.17 -12.46
N GLY A 598 -18.51 31.40 -12.49
CA GLY A 598 -19.48 31.42 -13.59
C GLY A 598 -20.19 32.78 -13.75
N LEU A 599 -20.50 33.13 -14.99
CA LEU A 599 -21.10 34.43 -15.36
C LEU A 599 -22.47 34.69 -14.72
N LEU A 600 -23.26 33.64 -14.46
CA LEU A 600 -24.59 33.78 -13.88
C LEU A 600 -24.58 33.49 -12.37
N PHE A 601 -23.97 32.39 -11.96
CA PHE A 601 -23.78 32.02 -10.56
C PHE A 601 -22.43 31.34 -10.36
N GLY A 602 -21.70 31.74 -9.32
CA GLY A 602 -20.42 31.14 -8.98
C GLY A 602 -19.45 32.14 -8.36
N GLN A 603 -18.68 31.69 -7.38
CA GLN A 603 -17.59 32.48 -6.82
C GLN A 603 -16.30 32.22 -7.60
N SER A 604 -15.45 33.24 -7.76
CA SER A 604 -14.08 33.01 -8.18
C SER A 604 -13.34 32.20 -7.11
N GLY A 605 -12.35 31.41 -7.54
CA GLY A 605 -11.49 30.71 -6.61
C GLY A 605 -10.62 31.67 -5.80
N THR A 606 -9.88 31.12 -4.85
CA THR A 606 -8.86 31.86 -4.10
C THR A 606 -7.50 31.76 -4.79
N PRO A 607 -6.69 32.83 -4.84
CA PRO A 607 -5.30 32.73 -5.28
C PRO A 607 -4.50 31.85 -4.34
N GLY A 608 -3.51 31.15 -4.87
CA GLY A 608 -2.63 30.33 -4.07
C GLY A 608 -1.80 31.16 -3.09
N LEU A 609 -1.42 30.55 -1.98
CA LEU A 609 -0.45 31.14 -1.06
C LEU A 609 0.95 31.11 -1.69
N PRO A 610 1.79 32.14 -1.49
CA PRO A 610 3.21 32.07 -1.83
C PRO A 610 3.91 30.96 -1.04
N GLY A 611 4.96 30.38 -1.62
CA GLY A 611 5.80 29.39 -0.98
C GLY A 611 6.58 29.97 0.19
N ALA A 612 6.73 29.17 1.25
CA ALA A 612 7.49 29.55 2.43
C ALA A 612 8.96 29.81 2.08
N ALA A 613 9.53 30.90 2.62
CA ALA A 613 10.96 31.17 2.54
C ALA A 613 11.74 30.13 3.37
N ALA A 614 12.91 29.71 2.89
CA ALA A 614 13.68 28.67 3.55
C ALA A 614 14.33 29.22 4.82
N LEU A 615 14.10 28.54 5.95
CA LEU A 615 14.72 28.86 7.22
C LEU A 615 16.19 28.45 7.22
N ALA A 616 17.09 29.42 7.15
CA ALA A 616 18.47 29.23 7.60
C ALA A 616 18.48 29.42 9.13
N PHE A 617 18.61 28.33 9.89
CA PHE A 617 18.97 28.43 11.31
C PHE A 617 20.50 28.62 11.38
N PRO A 618 21.03 29.79 11.79
CA PRO A 618 22.40 29.84 12.26
C PRO A 618 22.49 28.90 13.45
N SER A 619 23.53 28.08 13.55
CA SER A 619 23.79 27.28 14.75
C SER A 619 23.88 28.22 15.97
N LEU A 620 22.82 28.30 16.77
CA LEU A 620 22.71 29.15 17.95
C LEU A 620 23.40 28.48 19.14
N SER A 621 24.72 28.32 19.07
CA SER A 621 25.53 28.13 20.27
C SER A 621 25.90 29.51 20.81
N GLY A 622 25.10 30.06 21.72
CA GLY A 622 25.43 31.33 22.37
C GLY A 622 24.29 32.00 23.16
N SER A 623 24.10 31.57 24.41
CA SER A 623 23.80 32.40 25.59
C SER A 623 22.86 33.61 25.45
N VAL A 624 21.62 33.42 25.01
CA VAL A 624 20.54 34.41 25.17
C VAL A 624 19.35 33.77 25.91
N PRO A 625 19.02 34.18 27.16
CA PRO A 625 18.02 33.51 28.01
C PRO A 625 16.55 33.68 27.56
N ILE A 626 16.32 34.37 26.43
CA ILE A 626 14.99 34.71 25.90
C ILE A 626 14.42 33.58 24.99
N LEU A 627 15.25 32.60 24.59
CA LEU A 627 14.90 31.53 23.63
C LEU A 627 14.58 30.16 24.27
N GLY A 628 14.91 29.95 25.54
CA GLY A 628 14.71 28.65 26.23
C GLY A 628 13.27 28.10 26.15
N PRO A 629 12.21 28.91 26.29
CA PRO A 629 10.82 28.47 26.12
C PRO A 629 10.49 27.92 24.71
N TYR A 630 11.07 28.49 23.66
CA TYR A 630 10.88 28.05 22.28
C TYR A 630 11.66 26.77 21.98
N GLU A 631 12.87 26.64 22.53
CA GLU A 631 13.65 25.42 22.44
C GLU A 631 12.95 24.24 23.14
N ASN A 632 12.37 24.49 24.32
CA ASN A 632 11.58 23.49 25.05
C ASN A 632 10.33 23.07 24.26
N LEU A 633 9.61 24.03 23.66
CA LEU A 633 8.46 23.75 22.80
C LEU A 633 8.85 22.82 21.63
N ILE A 634 9.92 23.15 20.91
CA ILE A 634 10.38 22.36 19.76
C ILE A 634 10.83 20.96 20.19
N ASN A 635 11.66 20.86 21.22
CA ASN A 635 12.20 19.58 21.71
C ASN A 635 11.10 18.65 22.23
N ASN A 636 10.11 19.20 22.96
CA ASN A 636 8.97 18.41 23.46
C ASN A 636 8.07 17.95 22.31
N THR A 637 7.82 18.82 21.32
CA THR A 637 6.98 18.48 20.15
C THR A 637 7.63 17.37 19.33
N VAL A 638 8.93 17.50 19.02
CA VAL A 638 9.68 16.50 18.26
C VAL A 638 9.73 15.18 19.01
N THR A 639 9.98 15.21 20.32
CA THR A 639 10.05 13.99 21.16
C THR A 639 8.70 13.27 21.23
N ASN A 640 7.59 14.01 21.38
CA ASN A 640 6.24 13.45 21.41
C ASN A 640 5.83 12.87 20.04
N LEU A 641 6.15 13.54 18.94
CA LEU A 641 5.90 13.05 17.58
C LEU A 641 6.73 11.81 17.24
N GLN A 642 8.01 11.79 17.64
CA GLN A 642 8.87 10.62 17.49
C GLN A 642 8.32 9.43 18.29
N SER A 643 7.85 9.65 19.52
CA SER A 643 7.21 8.63 20.36
C SER A 643 5.95 8.05 19.71
N ILE A 644 5.09 8.90 19.14
CA ILE A 644 3.91 8.47 18.37
C ILE A 644 4.33 7.62 17.16
N GLY A 645 5.32 8.08 16.39
CA GLY A 645 5.84 7.35 15.22
C GLY A 645 6.45 5.99 15.58
N THR A 646 7.22 5.90 16.67
CA THR A 646 7.82 4.63 17.12
C THR A 646 6.77 3.65 17.65
N ASN A 647 5.74 4.14 18.35
CA ASN A 647 4.65 3.29 18.85
C ASN A 647 3.77 2.77 17.70
N TRP A 648 3.55 3.59 16.66
CA TRP A 648 2.81 3.19 15.46
C TRP A 648 3.55 2.13 14.63
N LEU A 649 4.87 2.26 14.49
CA LEU A 649 5.72 1.26 13.83
C LEU A 649 5.79 -0.07 14.61
N ALA A 650 5.58 -0.03 15.93
CA ALA A 650 5.64 -1.20 16.80
C ALA A 650 4.36 -2.05 16.78
N ASP A 651 3.18 -1.45 16.58
CA ASP A 651 1.91 -2.20 16.50
C ASP A 651 0.86 -1.51 15.58
N PRO A 652 0.93 -1.70 14.25
CA PRO A 652 -0.02 -1.12 13.29
C PRO A 652 -1.39 -1.83 13.26
N ALA A 653 -1.62 -2.82 14.14
CA ALA A 653 -2.51 -3.95 13.88
C ALA A 653 -4.03 -3.78 14.09
N PRO A 654 -4.60 -2.83 14.85
CA PRO A 654 -6.07 -2.70 14.87
C PRO A 654 -6.59 -1.83 13.72
N PHE A 655 -5.76 -0.96 13.14
CA PHE A 655 -6.17 -0.14 11.99
C PHE A 655 -6.24 -0.98 10.72
N LEU A 656 -5.27 -1.85 10.44
CA LEU A 656 -5.21 -2.55 9.15
C LEU A 656 -6.43 -3.45 8.88
N GLN A 657 -7.02 -4.07 9.91
CA GLN A 657 -8.20 -4.92 9.75
C GLN A 657 -9.53 -4.16 9.75
N GLN A 658 -9.65 -3.02 10.45
CA GLN A 658 -10.85 -2.16 10.34
C GLN A 658 -10.80 -1.19 9.14
N PHE A 659 -9.59 -0.87 8.66
CA PHE A 659 -9.30 -0.11 7.43
C PHE A 659 -9.72 -0.87 6.17
N LEU A 660 -9.63 -2.21 6.21
CA LEU A 660 -10.15 -3.08 5.16
C LEU A 660 -11.69 -3.18 5.15
N ALA A 661 -12.38 -2.68 6.18
CA ALA A 661 -13.84 -2.78 6.28
C ALA A 661 -14.60 -1.43 6.22
N ASN A 662 -13.99 -0.29 6.58
CA ASN A 662 -14.69 1.01 6.59
C ASN A 662 -13.89 2.15 5.90
N GLN A 663 -13.90 2.15 4.56
CA GLN A 663 -13.95 3.32 3.65
C GLN A 663 -13.14 4.60 4.04
N PHE A 664 -11.88 4.66 3.60
CA PHE A 664 -11.12 5.79 2.96
C PHE A 664 -11.16 7.27 3.45
N GLY A 665 -11.88 7.67 4.50
CA GLY A 665 -11.99 9.09 4.89
C GLY A 665 -11.10 9.55 6.04
N TYR A 666 -11.10 8.84 7.17
CA TYR A 666 -10.66 9.41 8.45
C TYR A 666 -9.13 9.43 8.67
N GLY A 667 -8.42 8.44 8.16
CA GLY A 667 -6.96 8.39 8.21
C GLY A 667 -6.31 9.46 7.31
N GLN A 668 -6.90 9.69 6.13
CA GLN A 668 -6.48 10.75 5.20
C GLN A 668 -6.77 12.14 5.80
N LEU A 669 -7.97 12.37 6.36
CA LEU A 669 -8.31 13.63 7.00
C LEU A 669 -7.43 13.95 8.21
N THR A 670 -7.08 12.96 9.03
CA THR A 670 -6.20 13.16 10.19
C THR A 670 -4.75 13.39 9.77
N LEU A 671 -4.26 12.64 8.80
CA LEU A 671 -2.89 12.76 8.31
C LEU A 671 -2.68 14.05 7.51
N THR A 672 -3.64 14.44 6.67
CA THR A 672 -3.64 15.70 5.92
C THR A 672 -3.79 16.89 6.87
N ALA A 673 -4.76 16.89 7.79
CA ALA A 673 -4.91 17.94 8.80
C ALA A 673 -3.68 18.10 9.69
N LEU A 674 -3.05 16.99 10.10
CA LEU A 674 -1.83 17.03 10.92
C LEU A 674 -0.61 17.50 10.12
N THR A 675 -0.49 17.09 8.85
CA THR A 675 0.60 17.49 7.95
C THR A 675 0.47 18.97 7.58
N ASP A 676 -0.74 19.43 7.29
CA ASP A 676 -1.05 20.82 6.93
C ASP A 676 -0.93 21.74 8.15
N ALA A 677 -1.44 21.35 9.33
CA ALA A 677 -1.26 22.11 10.56
C ALA A 677 0.21 22.19 11.01
N THR A 678 0.99 21.11 10.82
CA THR A 678 2.43 21.11 11.13
C THR A 678 3.20 21.99 10.17
N ARG A 679 2.82 21.99 8.88
CA ARG A 679 3.38 22.85 7.84
C ARG A 679 3.04 24.32 8.09
N ASP A 680 1.80 24.65 8.42
CA ASP A 680 1.34 26.00 8.71
C ASP A 680 1.90 26.53 10.04
N PHE A 681 2.12 25.66 11.02
CA PHE A 681 2.77 26.01 12.28
C PHE A 681 4.26 26.28 12.07
N ALA A 682 4.92 25.48 11.22
CA ALA A 682 6.29 25.75 10.78
C ALA A 682 6.39 27.08 9.99
N ILE A 683 5.37 27.43 9.20
CA ILE A 683 5.27 28.72 8.50
C ILE A 683 5.06 29.88 9.49
N GLY A 684 4.19 29.73 10.49
CA GLY A 684 3.98 30.73 11.55
C GLY A 684 5.23 30.93 12.42
N LEU A 685 5.92 29.84 12.75
CA LEU A 685 7.18 29.85 13.51
C LEU A 685 8.33 30.50 12.71
N ALA A 686 8.33 30.31 11.39
CA ALA A 686 9.25 30.98 10.47
C ALA A 686 9.06 32.50 10.38
N GLY A 687 7.87 33.00 10.72
CA GLY A 687 7.52 34.43 10.71
C GLY A 687 7.93 35.22 11.96
N ILE A 688 8.31 34.54 13.06
CA ILE A 688 8.67 35.16 14.35
C ILE A 688 9.95 36.00 14.28
N PRO A 689 11.04 35.56 13.61
CA PRO A 689 12.29 36.33 13.53
C PRO A 689 12.15 37.75 12.94
N PRO A 690 11.51 37.99 11.77
CA PRO A 690 11.36 39.33 11.23
C PRO A 690 10.44 40.24 12.08
N SER A 691 9.42 39.69 12.74
CA SER A 691 8.56 40.46 13.66
C SER A 691 9.24 40.83 14.98
N LEU A 692 10.13 39.97 15.50
CA LEU A 692 10.94 40.30 16.68
C LEU A 692 11.99 41.36 16.33
N GLN A 693 12.50 41.34 15.09
CA GLN A 693 13.41 42.35 14.56
C GLN A 693 12.72 43.71 14.37
N ALA A 694 11.48 43.72 13.90
CA ALA A 694 10.62 44.92 13.84
C ALA A 694 10.30 45.47 15.24
N ALA A 695 9.99 44.59 16.19
CA ALA A 695 9.73 44.97 17.58
C ALA A 695 10.97 45.54 18.29
N LEU A 696 12.16 44.98 18.02
CA LEU A 696 13.43 45.51 18.53
C LEU A 696 13.76 46.88 17.91
N GLN A 697 13.39 47.12 16.64
CA GLN A 697 13.54 48.42 15.99
C GLN A 697 12.55 49.47 16.53
N ALA A 698 11.29 49.08 16.77
CA ALA A 698 10.30 49.93 17.43
C ALA A 698 10.73 50.29 18.87
N LEU A 699 11.27 49.33 19.61
CA LEU A 699 11.79 49.54 20.95
C LEU A 699 13.07 50.42 20.95
N ALA A 700 13.97 50.23 19.99
CA ALA A 700 15.14 51.09 19.79
C ALA A 700 14.76 52.53 19.39
N ALA A 701 13.60 52.71 18.78
CA ALA A 701 13.02 54.02 18.44
C ALA A 701 12.19 54.65 19.58
N GLY A 702 12.08 53.99 20.74
CA GLY A 702 11.29 54.45 21.89
C GLY A 702 9.78 54.21 21.77
N ASP A 703 9.33 53.47 20.75
CA ASP A 703 7.93 53.09 20.55
C ASP A 703 7.65 51.70 21.15
N VAL A 704 7.39 51.71 22.46
CA VAL A 704 7.03 50.52 23.23
C VAL A 704 5.68 49.93 22.76
N SER A 705 4.78 50.77 22.24
CA SER A 705 3.45 50.32 21.77
C SER A 705 3.54 49.60 20.42
N GLY A 706 4.38 50.08 19.50
CA GLY A 706 4.69 49.41 18.24
C GLY A 706 5.39 48.07 18.46
N ALA A 707 6.37 48.03 19.36
CA ALA A 707 7.10 46.81 19.71
C ALA A 707 6.19 45.71 20.29
N VAL A 708 5.25 46.10 21.17
CA VAL A 708 4.28 45.17 21.76
C VAL A 708 3.26 44.70 20.73
N SER A 709 2.82 45.57 19.82
CA SER A 709 1.88 45.23 18.74
C SER A 709 2.48 44.25 17.73
N ASP A 710 3.76 44.40 17.39
CA ASP A 710 4.46 43.53 16.44
C ASP A 710 4.75 42.14 17.04
N VAL A 711 5.10 42.07 18.33
CA VAL A 711 5.24 40.79 19.06
C VAL A 711 3.90 40.09 19.23
N ALA A 712 2.84 40.83 19.58
CA ALA A 712 1.49 40.28 19.70
C ALA A 712 0.95 39.79 18.36
N GLY A 713 1.18 40.52 17.26
CA GLY A 713 0.80 40.13 15.91
C GLY A 713 1.53 38.87 15.41
N ALA A 714 2.80 38.70 15.77
CA ALA A 714 3.57 37.50 15.48
C ALA A 714 3.06 36.26 16.24
N ALA A 715 2.71 36.44 17.51
CA ALA A 715 2.17 35.37 18.35
C ALA A 715 0.78 34.90 17.88
N ILE A 716 -0.06 35.81 17.38
CA ILE A 716 -1.38 35.47 16.84
C ILE A 716 -1.27 34.72 15.50
N ARG A 717 -0.36 35.15 14.62
CA ARG A 717 -0.10 34.51 13.30
C ARG A 717 0.49 33.12 13.38
N LEU A 718 1.06 32.73 14.53
CA LEU A 718 1.54 31.38 14.81
C LEU A 718 0.41 30.35 14.90
N PHE A 719 -0.82 30.79 15.23
CA PHE A 719 -1.97 29.91 15.46
C PHE A 719 -3.12 30.16 14.49
N VAL A 720 -3.26 31.40 14.01
CA VAL A 720 -4.31 31.81 13.09
C VAL A 720 -3.68 32.73 12.05
N SER A 721 -3.51 32.22 10.82
CA SER A 721 -2.96 32.98 9.69
C SER A 721 -3.99 33.93 9.07
N GLY A 722 -5.29 33.72 9.34
CA GLY A 722 -6.38 34.62 8.95
C GLY A 722 -7.75 34.19 9.53
N LEU A 723 -8.74 35.07 9.41
CA LEU A 723 -10.14 34.81 9.73
C LEU A 723 -10.94 34.93 8.43
N ASP A 724 -11.53 33.86 7.91
CA ASP A 724 -12.52 33.99 6.84
C ASP A 724 -13.90 34.27 7.48
N ALA A 725 -14.33 35.52 7.37
CA ALA A 725 -15.58 36.04 7.90
C ALA A 725 -16.58 36.41 6.79
N THR A 726 -16.41 35.84 5.58
CA THR A 726 -17.33 36.10 4.46
C THR A 726 -18.76 35.60 4.71
N ASP A 727 -18.95 34.65 5.65
CA ASP A 727 -20.24 34.20 6.15
C ASP A 727 -20.29 34.26 7.69
N LEU A 728 -21.11 35.16 8.25
CA LEU A 728 -21.27 35.31 9.71
C LEU A 728 -21.93 34.09 10.39
N SER A 729 -22.42 33.13 9.62
CA SER A 729 -22.98 31.87 10.13
C SER A 729 -21.97 30.73 10.23
N ASN A 730 -20.77 30.88 9.65
CA ASN A 730 -19.71 29.88 9.71
C ASN A 730 -18.32 30.51 9.57
N ILE A 731 -17.75 30.96 10.69
CA ILE A 731 -16.42 31.60 10.74
C ILE A 731 -15.35 30.50 10.64
N GLN A 732 -14.58 30.47 9.55
CA GLN A 732 -13.45 29.55 9.41
C GLN A 732 -12.15 30.23 9.85
N LEU A 733 -11.48 29.61 10.84
CA LEU A 733 -10.12 29.98 11.23
C LEU A 733 -9.18 29.43 10.17
N LEU A 734 -8.29 30.25 9.60
CA LEU A 734 -7.21 29.80 8.71
C LEU A 734 -5.90 29.70 9.51
N GLY A 735 -5.08 28.71 9.21
CA GLY A 735 -3.81 28.40 9.90
C GLY A 735 -3.88 27.14 10.76
N PRO A 736 -2.87 26.86 11.60
CA PRO A 736 -2.71 25.56 12.27
C PRO A 736 -3.91 25.12 13.10
N VAL A 737 -4.62 26.08 13.71
CA VAL A 737 -5.85 25.79 14.48
C VAL A 737 -7.02 25.48 13.55
N GLY A 738 -7.11 26.15 12.41
CA GLY A 738 -8.10 25.91 11.35
C GLY A 738 -7.99 24.52 10.72
N ASP A 739 -6.76 24.11 10.45
CA ASP A 739 -6.45 22.83 9.81
C ASP A 739 -6.66 21.63 10.74
N LEU A 740 -6.66 21.85 12.07
CA LEU A 740 -6.97 20.83 13.08
C LEU A 740 -8.47 20.69 13.39
N LEU A 741 -9.31 21.66 13.00
CA LEU A 741 -10.77 21.60 13.23
C LEU A 741 -11.45 20.36 12.61
N PRO A 742 -11.08 19.87 11.41
CA PRO A 742 -11.64 18.65 10.83
C PRO A 742 -11.41 17.39 11.68
N ILE A 743 -10.30 17.28 12.42
CA ILE A 743 -10.01 16.13 13.30
C ILE A 743 -11.04 16.02 14.44
N LEU A 744 -11.56 17.16 14.91
CA LEU A 744 -12.59 17.21 15.96
C LEU A 744 -13.98 16.79 15.46
N SER A 745 -14.19 16.71 14.14
CA SER A 745 -15.45 16.24 13.53
C SER A 745 -15.52 14.71 13.35
N ILE A 746 -14.38 14.02 13.46
CA ILE A 746 -14.24 12.57 13.28
C ILE A 746 -15.19 11.76 14.19
N PRO A 747 -15.36 12.09 15.48
CA PRO A 747 -16.31 11.39 16.35
C PRO A 747 -17.78 11.52 15.89
N GLY A 748 -18.17 12.67 15.33
CA GLY A 748 -19.53 12.91 14.83
C GLY A 748 -19.84 12.15 13.53
N SER A 749 -18.84 11.99 12.67
CA SER A 749 -18.96 11.29 11.39
C SER A 749 -18.86 9.75 11.54
N VAL A 750 -18.12 9.26 12.56
CA VAL A 750 -18.12 7.84 12.96
C VAL A 750 -19.47 7.43 13.58
N ALA A 751 -20.14 8.33 14.29
CA ALA A 751 -21.46 8.08 14.89
C ALA A 751 -22.60 7.93 13.87
N GLN A 752 -22.46 8.44 12.64
CA GLN A 752 -23.49 8.36 11.59
C GLN A 752 -23.45 7.07 10.75
N ASN A 753 -22.33 6.34 10.74
CA ASN A 753 -22.13 5.18 9.85
C ASN A 753 -22.12 3.81 10.55
N ALA A 754 -22.41 3.72 11.85
CA ALA A 754 -22.25 2.48 12.61
C ALA A 754 -23.55 2.01 13.28
N THR A 755 -24.40 1.28 12.54
CA THR A 755 -25.62 0.66 13.11
C THR A 755 -25.32 -0.51 14.08
N ASN A 756 -24.07 -0.98 14.21
CA ASN A 756 -23.71 -2.08 15.14
C ASN A 756 -22.73 -1.70 16.29
N VAL A 757 -22.43 -0.41 16.52
CA VAL A 757 -21.49 0.05 17.58
C VAL A 757 -22.22 0.63 18.81
N LEU A 758 -23.55 0.44 18.88
CA LEU A 758 -24.46 1.14 19.78
C LEU A 758 -24.32 0.83 21.30
N MET A 759 -23.48 -0.14 21.70
CA MET A 759 -23.17 -0.39 23.12
C MET A 759 -21.83 0.23 23.54
N THR A 760 -20.76 0.09 22.76
CA THR A 760 -19.42 0.59 23.11
C THR A 760 -19.29 2.12 22.98
N LEU A 761 -20.03 2.75 22.05
CA LEU A 761 -20.04 4.21 21.86
C LEU A 761 -21.07 4.94 22.73
N THR A 762 -21.90 4.23 23.48
CA THR A 762 -22.94 4.82 24.34
C THR A 762 -22.74 4.50 25.83
N ASP A 763 -21.71 3.71 26.17
CA ASP A 763 -21.38 3.39 27.55
C ASP A 763 -20.62 4.55 28.20
N THR A 764 -21.34 5.40 28.94
CA THR A 764 -20.74 6.45 29.77
C THR A 764 -20.35 5.93 31.16
N ASN A 765 -20.37 4.61 31.38
CA ASN A 765 -20.06 4.03 32.68
C ASN A 765 -18.61 4.30 33.10
N ILE A 766 -18.47 4.54 34.41
CA ILE A 766 -17.20 4.60 35.13
C ILE A 766 -17.21 3.37 36.05
N ALA A 767 -16.37 2.38 35.76
CA ALA A 767 -16.26 1.17 36.55
C ALA A 767 -14.95 1.19 37.36
N PHE A 768 -15.05 1.00 38.67
CA PHE A 768 -13.91 0.83 39.56
C PHE A 768 -13.97 -0.55 40.18
N ASP A 769 -13.01 -1.42 39.84
CA ASP A 769 -12.94 -2.77 40.35
C ASP A 769 -11.94 -2.87 41.50
N ILE A 770 -12.47 -3.12 42.71
CA ILE A 770 -11.72 -3.13 43.97
C ILE A 770 -10.70 -4.30 44.05
N PRO A 771 -11.04 -5.56 43.68
CA PRO A 771 -10.09 -6.67 43.73
C PRO A 771 -8.91 -6.57 42.74
N THR A 772 -9.04 -5.84 41.63
CA THR A 772 -7.97 -5.70 40.61
C THR A 772 -7.30 -4.32 40.58
N LEU A 773 -7.76 -3.37 41.41
CA LEU A 773 -7.26 -1.99 41.46
C LEU A 773 -7.31 -1.28 40.09
N SER A 774 -8.41 -1.46 39.35
CA SER A 774 -8.56 -0.91 37.99
C SER A 774 -9.70 0.11 37.86
N MET A 775 -9.42 1.21 37.15
CA MET A 775 -10.39 2.23 36.72
C MET A 775 -10.58 2.15 35.20
N THR A 776 -11.79 1.84 34.76
CA THR A 776 -12.13 1.80 33.33
C THR A 776 -13.18 2.85 33.01
N PHE A 777 -12.89 3.67 32.01
CA PHE A 777 -13.80 4.68 31.49
C PHE A 777 -14.26 4.27 30.10
N GLY A 778 -15.55 4.46 29.81
CA GLY A 778 -16.07 4.27 28.46
C GLY A 778 -15.39 5.20 27.43
N LEU A 779 -15.26 4.72 26.20
CA LEU A 779 -14.53 5.39 25.12
C LEU A 779 -14.96 6.85 24.87
N PRO A 780 -16.27 7.22 24.88
CA PRO A 780 -16.68 8.60 24.69
C PRO A 780 -16.20 9.54 25.79
N LEU A 781 -16.20 9.09 27.06
CA LEU A 781 -15.79 9.90 28.21
C LEU A 781 -14.27 10.10 28.23
N VAL A 782 -13.51 9.12 27.76
CA VAL A 782 -12.04 9.20 27.60
C VAL A 782 -11.67 10.15 26.47
N MET A 783 -12.37 10.09 25.34
CA MET A 783 -12.18 11.03 24.24
C MET A 783 -12.54 12.46 24.67
N ALA A 784 -13.63 12.64 25.42
CA ALA A 784 -14.00 13.95 25.97
C ALA A 784 -12.95 14.47 26.96
N LEU A 785 -12.42 13.61 27.84
CA LEU A 785 -11.37 13.97 28.78
C LEU A 785 -10.07 14.38 28.06
N ASN A 786 -9.66 13.64 27.02
CA ASN A 786 -8.48 13.95 26.22
C ASN A 786 -8.67 15.20 25.33
N ALA A 787 -9.90 15.50 24.89
CA ALA A 787 -10.24 16.73 24.17
C ALA A 787 -10.20 17.97 25.09
N LEU A 788 -10.59 17.81 26.36
CA LEU A 788 -10.56 18.87 27.37
C LEU A 788 -9.18 19.10 27.99
N GLY A 789 -8.24 18.16 27.81
CA GLY A 789 -6.88 18.26 28.33
C GLY A 789 -6.11 19.48 27.81
N ALA A 790 -6.11 19.71 26.48
CA ALA A 790 -5.37 20.80 25.86
C ALA A 790 -5.84 22.21 26.31
N PRO A 791 -7.16 22.53 26.40
CA PRO A 791 -7.62 23.77 27.00
C PRO A 791 -7.17 23.97 28.46
N ILE A 792 -7.16 22.89 29.26
CA ILE A 792 -6.79 22.96 30.69
C ILE A 792 -5.28 23.18 30.85
N THR A 793 -4.44 22.44 30.13
CA THR A 793 -2.98 22.60 30.17
C THR A 793 -2.54 23.96 29.62
N THR A 794 -3.30 24.52 28.68
CA THR A 794 -3.11 25.89 28.18
C THR A 794 -3.46 26.93 29.25
N ALA A 795 -4.57 26.74 29.97
CA ALA A 795 -4.95 27.64 31.06
C ALA A 795 -3.94 27.63 32.21
N ILE A 796 -3.36 26.46 32.52
CA ILE A 796 -2.28 26.32 33.49
C ILE A 796 -1.02 27.04 33.00
N ALA A 797 -0.60 26.82 31.76
CA ALA A 797 0.55 27.51 31.17
C ALA A 797 0.38 29.03 31.07
N LEU A 798 -0.86 29.51 30.86
CA LEU A 798 -1.22 30.91 30.89
C LEU A 798 -1.12 31.49 32.31
N ALA A 799 -1.59 30.77 33.32
CA ALA A 799 -1.49 31.17 34.72
C ALA A 799 -0.02 31.23 35.20
N ASP A 800 0.80 30.26 34.80
CA ASP A 800 2.23 30.21 35.13
C ASP A 800 3.00 31.34 34.44
N SER A 801 2.70 31.61 33.16
CA SER A 801 3.29 32.72 32.41
C SER A 801 2.90 34.07 32.99
N THR A 802 1.64 34.23 33.41
CA THR A 802 1.15 35.45 34.07
C THR A 802 1.82 35.67 35.43
N THR A 803 2.01 34.59 36.19
CA THR A 803 2.69 34.63 37.50
C THR A 803 4.17 34.98 37.33
N ALA A 804 4.85 34.43 36.32
CA ALA A 804 6.23 34.75 35.99
C ALA A 804 6.42 36.24 35.64
N VAL A 805 5.49 36.83 34.87
CA VAL A 805 5.49 38.26 34.55
C VAL A 805 5.26 39.10 35.82
N ILE A 806 4.26 38.76 36.63
CA ILE A 806 3.92 39.51 37.86
C ILE A 806 5.08 39.45 38.87
N SER A 807 5.68 38.28 39.09
CA SER A 807 6.81 38.12 40.01
C SER A 807 8.08 38.86 39.54
N ALA A 808 8.35 38.88 38.23
CA ALA A 808 9.48 39.63 37.69
C ALA A 808 9.29 41.15 37.77
N VAL A 809 8.06 41.63 37.56
CA VAL A 809 7.68 43.04 37.74
C VAL A 809 7.76 43.43 39.23
N GLN A 810 7.25 42.60 40.14
CA GLN A 810 7.34 42.84 41.59
C GLN A 810 8.79 42.82 42.11
N ALA A 811 9.67 42.03 41.48
CA ALA A 811 11.10 42.00 41.78
C ALA A 811 11.91 43.15 41.15
N GLY A 812 11.27 44.03 40.37
CA GLY A 812 11.93 45.16 39.69
C GLY A 812 12.89 44.75 38.57
N ASN A 813 12.81 43.51 38.06
CA ASN A 813 13.69 42.99 37.02
C ASN A 813 13.00 43.07 35.65
N VAL A 814 13.27 44.17 34.94
CA VAL A 814 12.66 44.48 33.63
C VAL A 814 13.07 43.45 32.56
N GLU A 815 14.27 42.88 32.64
CA GLU A 815 14.78 41.88 31.70
C GLU A 815 14.07 40.53 31.87
N ALA A 816 13.85 40.11 33.12
CA ALA A 816 13.10 38.89 33.44
C ALA A 816 11.60 39.03 33.11
N ALA A 817 11.02 40.22 33.29
CA ALA A 817 9.63 40.49 32.92
C ALA A 817 9.44 40.46 31.40
N LEU A 818 10.37 41.04 30.64
CA LEU A 818 10.36 40.98 29.19
C LEU A 818 10.60 39.56 28.66
N ALA A 819 11.54 38.81 29.24
CA ALA A 819 11.77 37.41 28.88
C ALA A 819 10.56 36.52 29.19
N ALA A 820 9.87 36.75 30.31
CA ALA A 820 8.63 36.05 30.64
C ALA A 820 7.48 36.41 29.69
N MET A 821 7.37 37.67 29.26
CA MET A 821 6.38 38.10 28.26
C MET A 821 6.66 37.54 26.87
N VAL A 822 7.92 37.51 26.44
CA VAL A 822 8.34 36.97 25.14
C VAL A 822 8.28 35.43 25.11
N GLY A 823 8.53 34.78 26.25
CA GLY A 823 8.41 33.33 26.41
C GLY A 823 6.98 32.83 26.66
N ALA A 824 6.06 33.70 27.10
CA ALA A 824 4.68 33.33 27.40
C ALA A 824 3.95 32.66 26.22
N PRO A 825 4.04 33.15 24.96
CA PRO A 825 3.45 32.47 23.81
C PRO A 825 3.98 31.05 23.62
N ALA A 826 5.30 30.85 23.75
CA ALA A 826 5.91 29.53 23.62
C ALA A 826 5.48 28.57 24.75
N ASN A 827 5.37 29.07 25.97
CA ASN A 827 4.91 28.29 27.13
C ASN A 827 3.44 27.90 27.01
N ILE A 828 2.59 28.81 26.54
CA ILE A 828 1.15 28.57 26.28
C ILE A 828 0.98 27.55 25.15
N ALA A 829 1.74 27.70 24.06
CA ALA A 829 1.79 26.75 22.95
C ALA A 829 2.25 25.36 23.41
N ASN A 830 3.30 25.33 24.23
CA ASN A 830 3.85 24.10 24.78
C ASN A 830 2.85 23.44 25.73
N GLY A 831 2.10 24.23 26.51
CA GLY A 831 0.98 23.76 27.31
C GLY A 831 -0.14 23.14 26.47
N PHE A 832 -0.53 23.78 25.38
CA PHE A 832 -1.59 23.31 24.48
C PHE A 832 -1.22 22.02 23.74
N LEU A 833 0.00 21.96 23.20
CA LEU A 833 0.44 20.83 22.36
C LEU A 833 1.04 19.70 23.19
N ASN A 834 1.92 20.00 24.13
CA ASN A 834 2.75 19.03 24.84
C ASN A 834 2.57 19.03 26.36
N GLY A 835 1.67 19.89 26.89
CA GLY A 835 1.52 20.09 28.33
C GLY A 835 1.01 18.84 29.03
N GLU A 836 1.40 18.66 30.29
CA GLU A 836 1.02 17.51 31.09
C GLU A 836 0.53 17.98 32.46
N ALA A 837 -0.70 17.61 32.83
CA ALA A 837 -1.24 17.93 34.15
C ALA A 837 -2.00 16.72 34.73
N THR A 838 -2.36 16.80 36.02
CA THR A 838 -3.21 15.79 36.68
C THR A 838 -4.33 16.47 37.43
N LEU A 839 -5.55 15.93 37.34
CA LEU A 839 -6.73 16.42 38.06
C LEU A 839 -7.03 15.49 39.25
N PRO A 840 -6.89 15.97 40.50
CA PRO A 840 -7.22 15.16 41.68
C PRO A 840 -8.73 15.06 41.87
N LEU A 841 -9.25 13.83 41.89
CA LEU A 841 -10.65 13.50 42.13
C LEU A 841 -10.79 12.71 43.44
N PRO A 842 -11.36 13.29 44.51
CA PRO A 842 -11.58 12.59 45.77
C PRO A 842 -12.69 11.54 45.61
N LEU A 843 -12.40 10.28 45.94
CA LEU A 843 -13.36 9.18 45.85
C LEU A 843 -14.21 9.06 47.13
N PRO A 844 -15.48 8.66 47.04
CA PRO A 844 -16.37 8.58 48.21
C PRO A 844 -15.90 7.51 49.21
N PRO A 845 -16.02 7.76 50.53
CA PRO A 845 -15.51 6.87 51.58
C PRO A 845 -16.25 5.52 51.69
N SER A 846 -17.37 5.35 50.97
CA SER A 846 -18.14 4.09 50.90
C SER A 846 -17.48 2.99 50.07
N LEU A 847 -16.36 3.26 49.40
CA LEU A 847 -15.56 2.30 48.62
C LEU A 847 -14.42 1.65 49.44
N ALA A 848 -14.36 1.87 50.75
CA ALA A 848 -13.28 1.40 51.61
C ALA A 848 -13.74 0.37 52.66
N PRO A 849 -13.39 -0.91 52.50
CA PRO A 849 -13.16 -1.80 53.63
C PRO A 849 -11.68 -2.20 53.71
N ILE A 850 -10.75 -1.27 53.39
CA ILE A 850 -9.30 -1.49 53.52
C ILE A 850 -8.83 -0.88 54.86
N PRO A 851 -8.44 -1.69 55.86
CA PRO A 851 -8.03 -1.20 57.17
C PRO A 851 -6.81 -0.27 57.07
N GLY A 852 -6.91 0.97 57.55
CA GLY A 852 -5.78 1.90 57.72
C GLY A 852 -5.66 3.04 56.69
N VAL A 853 -6.52 3.10 55.65
CA VAL A 853 -6.55 4.20 54.67
C VAL A 853 -7.52 5.31 55.13
N THR A 854 -7.07 6.56 55.25
CA THR A 854 -7.88 7.71 55.72
C THR A 854 -8.45 8.57 54.59
N SER A 855 -7.84 8.56 53.41
CA SER A 855 -8.37 9.19 52.20
C SER A 855 -7.77 8.52 50.96
N LEU A 856 -8.57 8.45 49.89
CA LEU A 856 -8.15 7.94 48.59
C LEU A 856 -8.53 8.95 47.51
N THR A 857 -7.53 9.51 46.84
CA THR A 857 -7.70 10.49 45.75
C THR A 857 -7.20 9.87 44.46
N ALA A 858 -8.03 9.88 43.41
CA ALA A 858 -7.62 9.46 42.07
C ALA A 858 -6.99 10.64 41.33
N ASN A 859 -5.80 10.48 40.77
CA ASN A 859 -5.08 11.48 39.99
C ASN A 859 -5.28 11.15 38.50
N VAL A 860 -6.19 11.90 37.88
CA VAL A 860 -6.57 11.73 36.48
C VAL A 860 -5.57 12.46 35.59
N PRO A 861 -4.78 11.77 34.73
CA PRO A 861 -3.85 12.43 33.84
C PRO A 861 -4.61 13.13 32.70
N ILE A 862 -4.21 14.37 32.41
CA ILE A 862 -4.68 15.17 31.27
C ILE A 862 -3.47 15.71 30.52
N GLY A 863 -3.56 15.78 29.20
CA GLY A 863 -2.44 16.18 28.34
C GLY A 863 -2.85 17.13 27.22
N GLY A 864 -1.86 17.86 26.71
CA GLY A 864 -1.95 18.60 25.44
C GLY A 864 -2.16 17.65 24.26
N ILE A 865 -2.49 18.20 23.09
CA ILE A 865 -2.94 17.42 21.91
C ILE A 865 -2.02 16.24 21.55
N LEU A 866 -0.71 16.43 21.70
CA LEU A 866 0.35 15.48 21.33
C LEU A 866 0.96 14.74 22.54
N SER A 867 0.49 15.02 23.75
CA SER A 867 1.06 14.44 24.97
C SER A 867 0.84 12.91 24.99
N PRO A 868 1.86 12.12 25.40
CA PRO A 868 1.76 10.67 25.42
C PRO A 868 0.64 10.17 26.36
N LEU A 869 0.14 8.97 26.07
CA LEU A 869 -0.86 8.30 26.92
C LEU A 869 -0.22 7.84 28.24
N ARG A 870 -0.82 8.22 29.36
CA ARG A 870 -0.35 7.89 30.72
C ARG A 870 -1.40 7.10 31.49
N ALA A 871 -0.95 6.22 32.38
CA ALA A 871 -1.82 5.44 33.25
C ALA A 871 -2.39 6.29 34.40
N PHE A 872 -3.58 5.93 34.89
CA PHE A 872 -4.17 6.56 36.07
C PHE A 872 -3.39 6.16 37.33
N THR A 873 -3.33 7.07 38.30
CA THR A 873 -2.70 6.81 39.60
C THR A 873 -3.66 7.19 40.71
N ALA A 874 -3.54 6.57 41.88
CA ALA A 874 -4.28 6.97 43.08
C ALA A 874 -3.33 7.24 44.23
N THR A 875 -3.56 8.31 44.97
CA THR A 875 -2.86 8.60 46.22
C THR A 875 -3.73 8.18 47.41
N ALA A 876 -3.26 7.18 48.15
CA ALA A 876 -3.87 6.72 49.40
C ALA A 876 -3.09 7.26 50.60
N VAL A 877 -3.78 7.79 51.61
CA VAL A 877 -3.12 8.22 52.86
C VAL A 877 -3.27 7.11 53.90
N VAL A 878 -2.16 6.47 54.30
CA VAL A 878 -2.14 5.39 55.31
C VAL A 878 -1.39 5.89 56.53
N GLY A 879 -2.06 5.98 57.68
CA GLY A 879 -1.44 6.47 58.93
C GLY A 879 -0.84 7.89 58.85
N GLY A 880 -1.33 8.73 57.93
CA GLY A 880 -0.82 10.11 57.70
C GLY A 880 0.22 10.24 56.58
N THR A 881 0.64 9.15 55.94
CA THR A 881 1.66 9.16 54.86
C THR A 881 1.00 8.92 53.49
N PRO A 882 1.20 9.78 52.48
CA PRO A 882 0.70 9.56 51.12
C PRO A 882 1.48 8.45 50.40
N ILE A 883 0.78 7.51 49.78
CA ILE A 883 1.32 6.44 48.94
C ILE A 883 0.64 6.48 47.58
N THR A 884 1.41 6.62 46.49
CA THR A 884 0.89 6.60 45.12
C THR A 884 0.90 5.17 44.57
N LEU A 885 -0.27 4.69 44.14
CA LEU A 885 -0.46 3.38 43.54
C LEU A 885 -0.85 3.54 42.06
N PRO A 886 -0.21 2.83 41.12
CA PRO A 886 -0.69 2.78 39.75
C PRO A 886 -2.02 2.03 39.70
N LEU A 887 -3.00 2.60 38.99
CA LEU A 887 -4.29 1.95 38.73
C LEU A 887 -4.23 1.27 37.36
N GLY A 888 -4.71 0.04 37.27
CA GLY A 888 -4.92 -0.62 35.97
C GLY A 888 -6.09 0.00 35.20
N GLY A 889 -6.15 -0.18 33.88
CA GLY A 889 -7.32 0.21 33.07
C GLY A 889 -7.00 1.20 31.94
N THR A 890 -7.98 2.01 31.56
CA THR A 890 -7.93 2.92 30.40
C THR A 890 -6.84 3.99 30.58
N PRO A 891 -5.89 4.19 29.66
CA PRO A 891 -4.93 5.31 29.74
C PRO A 891 -5.51 6.64 29.20
N ALA A 892 -4.99 7.79 29.67
CA ALA A 892 -5.38 9.13 29.22
C ALA A 892 -4.17 10.07 29.05
N GLY A 893 -4.26 11.04 28.14
CA GLY A 893 -3.16 11.89 27.68
C GLY A 893 -3.63 12.86 26.59
N GLY A 894 -2.92 12.88 25.45
CA GLY A 894 -3.30 13.67 24.28
C GLY A 894 -4.32 12.99 23.38
N ILE A 895 -5.19 13.79 22.74
CA ILE A 895 -6.25 13.30 21.86
C ILE A 895 -5.71 12.59 20.61
N VAL A 896 -4.57 13.02 20.06
CA VAL A 896 -3.98 12.39 18.87
C VAL A 896 -3.44 10.99 19.20
N PRO A 897 -2.59 10.80 20.23
CA PRO A 897 -2.21 9.46 20.69
C PRO A 897 -3.40 8.58 21.08
N ALA A 898 -4.47 9.15 21.66
CA ALA A 898 -5.66 8.41 22.05
C ALA A 898 -6.47 7.90 20.84
N LEU A 899 -6.60 8.71 19.78
CA LEU A 899 -7.28 8.34 18.54
C LEU A 899 -6.48 7.34 17.70
N LEU A 900 -5.15 7.39 17.77
CA LEU A 900 -4.28 6.52 16.98
C LEU A 900 -4.04 5.16 17.64
N ASN A 901 -3.85 5.13 18.96
CA ASN A 901 -3.41 3.92 19.66
C ASN A 901 -4.50 3.27 20.52
N TYR A 902 -5.43 4.06 21.08
CA TYR A 902 -6.39 3.54 22.07
C TYR A 902 -7.79 3.30 21.48
N ALA A 903 -8.37 4.27 20.78
CA ALA A 903 -9.72 4.15 20.20
C ALA A 903 -9.88 2.98 19.20
N PRO A 904 -8.91 2.72 18.29
CA PRO A 904 -9.03 1.59 17.35
C PRO A 904 -8.91 0.22 18.03
N ALA A 905 -8.09 0.11 19.09
CA ALA A 905 -7.90 -1.14 19.84
C ALA A 905 -9.15 -1.54 20.64
N GLU A 906 -9.84 -0.58 21.24
CA GLU A 906 -11.11 -0.83 21.95
C GLU A 906 -12.27 -1.12 20.98
N LEU A 907 -12.27 -0.49 19.79
CA LEU A 907 -13.22 -0.80 18.73
C LEU A 907 -12.99 -2.21 18.15
N ALA A 908 -11.74 -2.65 17.99
CA ALA A 908 -11.36 -3.99 17.55
C ALA A 908 -11.77 -5.08 18.57
N LYS A 909 -11.60 -4.82 19.87
CA LYS A 909 -12.11 -5.72 20.94
C LYS A 909 -13.63 -5.85 20.93
N ALA A 910 -14.36 -4.79 20.58
CA ALA A 910 -15.83 -4.77 20.58
C ALA A 910 -16.46 -5.56 19.41
N ILE A 911 -15.72 -5.76 18.32
CA ILE A 911 -16.16 -6.55 17.14
C ILE A 911 -15.67 -8.00 17.15
N GLY A 912 -14.94 -8.42 18.19
CA GLY A 912 -14.57 -9.82 18.43
C GLY A 912 -13.40 -10.36 17.60
N ALA A 913 -12.40 -9.53 17.29
CA ALA A 913 -11.12 -9.97 16.68
C ALA A 913 -10.08 -10.37 17.74
#